data_AF-A0A8B8CPH2-F1
#
_entry.id   AF-A0A8B8CPH2-F1
#
_cell.length_a   1.000
_cell.length_b   1.000
_cell.length_c   1.000
_cell.angle_alpha   90.00
_cell.angle_beta   90.00
_cell.angle_gamma   90.00
#
_symmetry.space_group_name_H-M   'P 1'
#
loop_
_entity.id
_entity.type
_entity.pdbx_description
1 polymer ?
#
loop_
_entity_poly.entity_id
_entity_poly.type
_entity_poly.pdbx_seq_one_letter_code
_entity_poly.pdbx_strand_id
1 'polypeptide(L)'
;MSAPMSKTVIFTVALLSPLFCMISGFGPISHGIISYRASVYFGAEEFKIVQENPDGLFGGSVFPDVFYDPQCSEGNYSFVSDATKSTAFLNTSINYLLTKYPKPWSNVTHKLVSFLYGVLSHQVADYMWYGEDKSQQGFLTMMARLNFHGNFQEAAVFAELGSDAVLAYDLNLDHVKPFLEWFVPVSDLVNIYALMFGEGKVPYEVVENCTVTRLIYLMKEKLKVSEYYAAVAPNSPFLMTQLLDYFPGGVDDCAGWVIRKWNDLNFMFENGLSHCVIPSNPLQIQCNSSTTLQQSSFTLRNSEIAKTEAWKQVSASVYSSDVLKMQEESGFRLFPSDTYWREIKKKHQLFQKKRRRTKDLNSIGNYFVNNTFAKLGWALTSGDVDSDEYKDLLIGAPGYSVKNFPQTGKVFILFGNKTGLPGFGYIAVNLDNTPLNCTGYIKSPTKQQSRFGSSIAVVDINLDGVLDIAVGAPAFSNDESNSITYNGVIYVFYGTPKSRHFLRPNITISCQPEFCRLGSSLSTVDFNGDGHEDLVIGNPFYLPTDNQTGVVTVLVSKDTYKAQQNLTFEQLVENWRLFGHQDNGWFGARSRGKDGVLMASEPFYRKCALPGCPLNSQDIQSAGAVTFNNTGSKFKFPSMTLNGRDEFDLTGYSADFGFPYDNTSLILAVSVPGAMVYGEILTIPVKLRWTGTVILFNVTTNGLVQVAHFDGDRKLAMFGSFIKFADLNGDGFDDLLIGAPLHSDDWTDLIPRFLNIDEDGRLYIFYGGSNFPTGNATFTKDCLGFSPCPWKTAGDMVIPVSPKAYIGRDAEVLEYPTKTNLVVSAVRSTDYFRGFPHTGSIYIYTFDKK
;
A
#
# COMPACT_ATOMS: atom_id res chain seq x y z
N MET A 1 -43.97 42.19 11.02
CA MET A 1 -44.31 41.80 9.64
C MET A 1 -43.02 41.45 8.92
N SER A 2 -42.91 40.19 8.46
CA SER A 2 -41.88 39.61 7.58
C SER A 2 -40.40 39.98 7.80
N ALA A 3 -39.67 39.14 8.53
CA ALA A 3 -38.21 39.02 8.43
C ALA A 3 -37.87 37.95 7.36
N PRO A 4 -36.80 38.12 6.56
CA PRO A 4 -36.52 37.27 5.41
C PRO A 4 -35.98 35.90 5.86
N MET A 5 -36.53 34.83 5.28
CA MET A 5 -36.01 33.47 5.40
C MET A 5 -34.55 33.42 4.94
N SER A 6 -33.66 33.13 5.89
CA SER A 6 -32.31 32.63 5.61
C SER A 6 -32.42 31.40 4.71
N LYS A 7 -31.84 31.46 3.51
CA LYS A 7 -31.69 30.30 2.63
C LYS A 7 -30.65 29.36 3.23
N THR A 8 -31.11 28.41 4.03
CA THR A 8 -30.35 27.22 4.39
C THR A 8 -30.10 26.43 3.11
N VAL A 9 -28.88 26.46 2.57
CA VAL A 9 -28.45 25.54 1.52
C VAL A 9 -28.22 24.19 2.17
N ILE A 10 -29.26 23.36 2.14
CA ILE A 10 -29.18 21.97 2.57
C ILE A 10 -28.56 21.18 1.41
N PHE A 11 -27.29 20.80 1.52
CA PHE A 11 -26.73 19.69 0.74
C PHE A 11 -27.30 18.39 1.31
N THR A 12 -28.48 17.98 0.85
CA THR A 12 -29.02 16.64 1.13
C THR A 12 -28.23 15.61 0.33
N VAL A 13 -27.37 14.88 1.03
CA VAL A 13 -26.88 13.55 0.64
C VAL A 13 -28.07 12.59 0.72
N ALA A 14 -28.61 12.20 -0.43
CA ALA A 14 -29.65 11.18 -0.51
C ALA A 14 -29.33 10.20 -1.66
N LEU A 15 -29.23 8.91 -1.28
CA LEU A 15 -29.25 7.70 -2.10
C LEU A 15 -27.96 7.36 -2.88
N LEU A 16 -27.08 6.63 -2.19
CA LEU A 16 -25.88 5.94 -2.67
C LEU A 16 -26.21 4.63 -3.44
N SER A 17 -27.02 4.69 -4.50
CA SER A 17 -27.32 3.49 -5.31
C SER A 17 -27.36 3.62 -6.85
N PRO A 18 -27.05 4.77 -7.50
CA PRO A 18 -26.96 4.77 -8.98
C PRO A 18 -25.75 5.51 -9.59
N LEU A 19 -24.53 5.38 -9.06
CA LEU A 19 -23.36 6.15 -9.52
C LEU A 19 -22.45 5.47 -10.57
N PHE A 20 -22.64 4.18 -10.86
CA PHE A 20 -21.57 3.36 -11.47
C PHE A 20 -21.56 3.22 -13.00
N CYS A 21 -22.58 3.68 -13.74
CA CYS A 21 -22.81 3.13 -15.09
C CYS A 21 -22.34 3.95 -16.32
N MET A 22 -21.49 4.98 -16.20
CA MET A 22 -20.82 5.60 -17.38
C MET A 22 -19.47 6.21 -17.02
N ILE A 23 -18.65 5.40 -16.37
CA ILE A 23 -17.23 5.63 -16.14
C ILE A 23 -16.54 4.35 -16.62
N SER A 24 -15.30 4.40 -17.08
CA SER A 24 -14.65 3.30 -17.79
C SER A 24 -14.22 2.19 -16.82
N GLY A 25 -15.21 1.46 -16.29
CA GLY A 25 -15.07 0.38 -15.30
C GLY A 25 -14.31 -0.82 -15.85
N PHE A 26 -13.02 -0.63 -16.10
CA PHE A 26 -12.10 -1.57 -16.73
C PHE A 26 -10.64 -1.24 -16.34
N GLY A 27 -10.43 -0.47 -15.26
CA GLY A 27 -9.13 -0.21 -14.65
C GLY A 27 -7.98 0.30 -15.55
N PRO A 28 -8.19 1.14 -16.61
CA PRO A 28 -7.11 1.55 -17.51
C PRO A 28 -5.93 2.22 -16.78
N ILE A 29 -6.19 2.98 -15.72
CA ILE A 29 -5.14 3.61 -14.92
C ILE A 29 -4.36 2.55 -14.16
N SER A 30 -5.07 1.63 -13.52
CA SER A 30 -4.49 0.51 -12.76
C SER A 30 -3.59 -0.37 -13.63
N HIS A 31 -4.06 -0.82 -14.79
CA HIS A 31 -3.26 -1.64 -15.71
C HIS A 31 -2.03 -0.92 -16.23
N GLY A 32 -2.17 0.36 -16.60
CA GLY A 32 -1.05 1.19 -17.02
C GLY A 32 0.01 1.35 -15.91
N ILE A 33 -0.42 1.58 -14.66
CA ILE A 33 0.50 1.72 -13.52
C ILE A 33 1.20 0.40 -13.19
N ILE A 34 0.50 -0.73 -13.21
CA ILE A 34 1.09 -2.05 -13.02
C ILE A 34 2.21 -2.27 -14.05
N SER A 35 1.93 -1.97 -15.31
CA SER A 35 2.87 -2.11 -16.43
C SER A 35 4.06 -1.15 -16.30
N TYR A 36 3.82 0.10 -15.91
CA TYR A 36 4.86 1.09 -15.63
C TYR A 36 5.78 0.62 -14.50
N ARG A 37 5.22 0.19 -13.37
CA ARG A 37 6.00 -0.31 -12.23
C ARG A 37 6.84 -1.52 -12.61
N ALA A 38 6.27 -2.47 -13.35
CA ALA A 38 7.01 -3.61 -13.90
C ALA A 38 8.22 -3.17 -14.75
N SER A 39 8.03 -2.17 -15.61
CA SER A 39 9.11 -1.63 -16.47
C SER A 39 10.24 -0.92 -15.72
N VAL A 40 9.98 -0.49 -14.48
CA VAL A 40 10.90 0.29 -13.64
C VAL A 40 11.61 -0.57 -12.59
N TYR A 41 11.02 -1.70 -12.18
CA TYR A 41 11.68 -2.64 -11.25
C TYR A 41 13.03 -3.18 -11.79
N PHE A 42 13.28 -3.07 -13.09
CA PHE A 42 14.49 -3.56 -13.75
C PHE A 42 15.28 -2.41 -14.37
N GLY A 43 16.61 -2.53 -14.31
CA GLY A 43 17.55 -1.57 -14.91
C GLY A 43 17.42 -1.50 -16.43
N ALA A 44 18.00 -0.44 -17.01
CA ALA A 44 17.74 0.00 -18.38
C ALA A 44 18.11 -0.97 -19.54
N GLU A 45 18.83 -2.07 -19.28
CA GLU A 45 19.38 -2.90 -20.35
C GLU A 45 18.47 -4.07 -20.78
N GLU A 46 17.82 -4.79 -19.86
CA GLU A 46 17.07 -6.03 -20.18
C GLU A 46 15.71 -5.76 -20.83
N PHE A 47 15.06 -4.64 -20.50
CA PHE A 47 13.78 -4.22 -21.10
C PHE A 47 13.90 -2.88 -21.83
N LYS A 48 15.06 -2.63 -22.44
CA LYS A 48 15.35 -1.41 -23.18
C LYS A 48 14.29 -1.09 -24.24
N ILE A 49 13.79 -2.13 -24.94
CA ILE A 49 12.70 -2.01 -25.92
C ILE A 49 11.47 -1.32 -25.32
N VAL A 50 11.04 -1.75 -24.13
CA VAL A 50 9.88 -1.18 -23.43
C VAL A 50 10.16 0.25 -22.97
N GLN A 51 11.38 0.51 -22.48
CA GLN A 51 11.76 1.85 -22.04
C GLN A 51 11.87 2.85 -23.20
N GLU A 52 12.31 2.42 -24.38
CA GLU A 52 12.40 3.26 -25.57
C GLU A 52 11.04 3.42 -26.28
N ASN A 53 10.09 2.50 -26.05
CA ASN A 53 8.77 2.48 -26.69
C ASN A 53 7.61 2.44 -25.66
N PRO A 54 7.54 3.38 -24.71
CA PRO A 54 6.51 3.40 -23.66
C PRO A 54 5.09 3.55 -24.22
N ASP A 55 4.93 4.17 -25.38
CA ASP A 55 3.66 4.34 -26.09
C ASP A 55 3.07 2.99 -26.51
N GLY A 56 3.92 2.06 -26.96
CA GLY A 56 3.52 0.68 -27.23
C GLY A 56 3.07 -0.02 -25.95
N LEU A 57 3.84 0.10 -24.86
CA LEU A 57 3.51 -0.52 -23.57
C LEU A 57 2.12 -0.08 -23.09
N PHE A 58 1.88 1.22 -22.94
CA PHE A 58 0.60 1.73 -22.42
C PHE A 58 -0.57 1.43 -23.36
N GLY A 59 -0.33 1.48 -24.67
CA GLY A 59 -1.30 1.02 -25.66
C GLY A 59 -1.72 -0.41 -25.37
N GLY A 60 -0.75 -1.32 -25.21
CA GLY A 60 -1.00 -2.73 -24.92
C GLY A 60 -1.63 -3.01 -23.56
N SER A 61 -1.31 -2.22 -22.53
CA SER A 61 -1.83 -2.40 -21.17
C SER A 61 -3.33 -2.14 -21.03
N VAL A 62 -3.89 -1.32 -21.91
CA VAL A 62 -5.32 -0.95 -21.89
C VAL A 62 -6.09 -1.63 -23.03
N PHE A 63 -5.38 -2.01 -24.10
CA PHE A 63 -5.98 -2.54 -25.31
C PHE A 63 -6.94 -3.73 -25.12
N PRO A 64 -6.68 -4.72 -24.24
CA PRO A 64 -7.56 -5.87 -24.10
C PRO A 64 -9.01 -5.51 -23.72
N ASP A 65 -9.24 -4.33 -23.15
CA ASP A 65 -10.57 -3.86 -22.76
C ASP A 65 -11.26 -2.95 -23.77
N VAL A 66 -10.62 -2.57 -24.89
CA VAL A 66 -11.16 -1.51 -25.77
C VAL A 66 -12.50 -1.89 -26.43
N PHE A 67 -12.82 -3.18 -26.56
CA PHE A 67 -14.04 -3.64 -27.24
C PHE A 67 -15.24 -3.89 -26.33
N TYR A 68 -15.09 -3.76 -25.00
CA TYR A 68 -16.23 -3.85 -24.08
C TYR A 68 -17.08 -2.58 -24.01
N ASP A 69 -16.57 -1.47 -24.53
CA ASP A 69 -17.29 -0.21 -24.52
C ASP A 69 -18.61 -0.33 -25.32
N PRO A 70 -19.80 -0.11 -24.74
CA PRO A 70 -21.04 -0.18 -25.48
C PRO A 70 -21.14 0.83 -26.64
N GLN A 71 -20.37 1.92 -26.60
CA GLN A 71 -20.27 2.91 -27.66
C GLN A 71 -19.30 2.48 -28.77
N CYS A 72 -18.43 1.50 -28.52
CA CYS A 72 -17.62 0.84 -29.54
C CYS A 72 -18.51 -0.10 -30.36
N SER A 73 -18.87 0.34 -31.58
CA SER A 73 -19.58 -0.50 -32.57
C SER A 73 -20.83 -1.22 -32.02
N GLU A 74 -21.60 -0.51 -31.18
CA GLU A 74 -22.83 -1.00 -30.53
C GLU A 74 -22.64 -2.22 -29.61
N GLY A 75 -21.41 -2.44 -29.11
CA GLY A 75 -21.08 -3.54 -28.21
C GLY A 75 -20.97 -4.91 -28.88
N ASN A 76 -20.94 -4.97 -30.21
CA ASN A 76 -20.93 -6.23 -30.98
C ASN A 76 -19.58 -6.97 -31.00
N TYR A 77 -18.53 -6.41 -30.38
CA TYR A 77 -17.15 -6.91 -30.46
C TYR A 77 -16.55 -7.31 -29.11
N SER A 78 -17.36 -7.47 -28.05
CA SER A 78 -16.86 -7.89 -26.73
C SER A 78 -16.05 -9.19 -26.75
N PHE A 79 -16.39 -10.12 -27.65
CA PHE A 79 -15.65 -11.38 -27.85
C PHE A 79 -14.19 -11.16 -28.26
N VAL A 80 -13.86 -10.02 -28.89
CA VAL A 80 -12.50 -9.66 -29.27
C VAL A 80 -11.69 -9.33 -28.01
N SER A 81 -12.28 -8.61 -27.07
CA SER A 81 -11.68 -8.36 -25.76
C SER A 81 -11.48 -9.66 -24.97
N ASP A 82 -12.49 -10.53 -24.90
CA ASP A 82 -12.38 -11.85 -24.25
C ASP A 82 -11.21 -12.67 -24.82
N ALA A 83 -11.07 -12.70 -26.15
CA ALA A 83 -9.97 -13.41 -26.79
C ALA A 83 -8.61 -12.75 -26.55
N THR A 84 -8.54 -11.41 -26.55
CA THR A 84 -7.30 -10.66 -26.32
C THR A 84 -6.78 -10.85 -24.89
N LYS A 85 -7.68 -11.09 -23.93
CA LYS A 85 -7.34 -11.46 -22.54
C LYS A 85 -6.85 -12.90 -22.39
N SER A 86 -7.01 -13.73 -23.41
CA SER A 86 -6.58 -15.14 -23.36
C SER A 86 -5.12 -15.32 -23.80
N THR A 87 -4.46 -16.36 -23.28
CA THR A 87 -3.12 -16.75 -23.73
C THR A 87 -3.09 -17.25 -25.18
N ALA A 88 -4.25 -17.60 -25.77
CA ALA A 88 -4.35 -17.92 -27.19
C ALA A 88 -4.01 -16.72 -28.08
N PHE A 89 -4.43 -15.51 -27.70
CA PHE A 89 -4.02 -14.29 -28.40
C PHE A 89 -2.52 -14.09 -28.35
N LEU A 90 -1.89 -14.32 -27.19
CA LEU A 90 -0.44 -14.21 -27.01
C LEU A 90 0.30 -15.20 -27.92
N ASN A 91 -0.12 -16.47 -27.93
CA ASN A 91 0.45 -17.52 -28.78
C ASN A 91 0.38 -17.14 -30.27
N THR A 92 -0.81 -16.74 -30.75
CA THR A 92 -0.99 -16.31 -32.16
C THR A 92 -0.13 -15.10 -32.49
N SER A 93 -0.07 -14.11 -31.59
CA SER A 93 0.70 -12.88 -31.77
C SER A 93 2.20 -13.12 -31.89
N ILE A 94 2.76 -14.03 -31.06
CA ILE A 94 4.18 -14.36 -31.09
C ILE A 94 4.53 -15.12 -32.38
N ASN A 95 3.72 -16.11 -32.77
CA ASN A 95 3.93 -16.81 -34.04
C ASN A 95 3.86 -15.86 -35.24
N TYR A 96 2.89 -14.94 -35.23
CA TYR A 96 2.77 -13.91 -36.25
C TYR A 96 4.00 -13.01 -36.30
N LEU A 97 4.45 -12.47 -35.16
CA LEU A 97 5.62 -11.61 -35.04
C LEU A 97 6.88 -12.30 -35.61
N LEU A 98 7.15 -13.53 -35.16
CA LEU A 98 8.36 -14.28 -35.55
C LEU A 98 8.33 -14.71 -37.03
N THR A 99 7.14 -14.92 -37.60
CA THR A 99 6.99 -15.27 -39.02
C THR A 99 7.12 -14.04 -39.93
N LYS A 100 6.53 -12.91 -39.53
CA LYS A 100 6.47 -11.70 -40.36
C LYS A 100 7.72 -10.84 -40.28
N TYR A 101 8.34 -10.74 -39.10
CA TYR A 101 9.44 -9.80 -38.84
C TYR A 101 10.73 -10.54 -38.44
N PRO A 102 11.66 -10.75 -39.39
CA PRO A 102 12.95 -11.35 -39.08
C PRO A 102 13.82 -10.43 -38.21
N LYS A 103 14.70 -11.01 -37.39
CA LYS A 103 15.67 -10.26 -36.59
C LYS A 103 16.89 -9.81 -37.42
N PRO A 104 17.56 -8.69 -37.08
CA PRO A 104 17.25 -7.77 -35.97
C PRO A 104 16.02 -6.92 -36.26
N TRP A 105 15.26 -6.62 -35.21
CA TRP A 105 14.00 -5.90 -35.34
C TRP A 105 14.19 -4.40 -35.57
N SER A 106 13.27 -3.83 -36.37
CA SER A 106 13.20 -2.38 -36.59
C SER A 106 12.57 -1.67 -35.39
N ASN A 107 12.67 -0.35 -35.34
CA ASN A 107 12.02 0.44 -34.29
C ASN A 107 10.48 0.29 -34.30
N VAL A 108 9.87 0.10 -35.48
CA VAL A 108 8.42 -0.16 -35.59
C VAL A 108 8.06 -1.51 -34.97
N THR A 109 8.87 -2.53 -35.25
CA THR A 109 8.70 -3.87 -34.65
C THR A 109 8.92 -3.83 -33.13
N HIS A 110 9.85 -3.02 -32.63
CA HIS A 110 10.04 -2.80 -31.19
C HIS A 110 8.78 -2.25 -30.50
N LYS A 111 8.00 -1.38 -31.17
CA LYS A 111 6.73 -0.91 -30.62
C LYS A 111 5.68 -2.03 -30.52
N LEU A 112 5.57 -2.91 -31.51
CA LEU A 112 4.70 -4.09 -31.44
C LEU A 112 5.13 -5.03 -30.30
N VAL A 113 6.44 -5.25 -30.13
CA VAL A 113 6.98 -6.04 -29.00
C VAL A 113 6.61 -5.39 -27.66
N SER A 114 6.80 -4.07 -27.53
CA SER A 114 6.41 -3.34 -26.32
C SER A 114 4.90 -3.39 -26.06
N PHE A 115 4.09 -3.38 -27.12
CA PHE A 115 2.64 -3.55 -27.02
C PHE A 115 2.26 -4.93 -26.48
N LEU A 116 2.92 -6.00 -26.94
CA LEU A 116 2.67 -7.35 -26.42
C LEU A 116 3.08 -7.51 -24.95
N TYR A 117 4.13 -6.81 -24.49
CA TYR A 117 4.45 -6.72 -23.06
C TYR A 117 3.29 -6.12 -22.26
N GLY A 118 2.69 -5.03 -22.78
CA GLY A 118 1.53 -4.40 -22.16
C GLY A 118 0.30 -5.32 -22.11
N VAL A 119 0.02 -6.04 -23.19
CA VAL A 119 -1.08 -7.03 -23.22
C VAL A 119 -0.87 -8.12 -22.17
N LEU A 120 0.34 -8.68 -22.07
CA LEU A 120 0.62 -9.68 -21.03
C LEU A 120 0.50 -9.10 -19.62
N SER A 121 0.90 -7.84 -19.40
CA SER A 121 0.71 -7.17 -18.12
C SER A 121 -0.77 -7.08 -17.71
N HIS A 122 -1.63 -6.77 -18.68
CA HIS A 122 -3.08 -6.75 -18.48
C HIS A 122 -3.62 -8.13 -18.11
N GLN A 123 -3.27 -9.16 -18.90
CA GLN A 123 -3.71 -10.55 -18.67
C GLN A 123 -3.34 -11.05 -17.27
N VAL A 124 -2.11 -10.76 -16.82
CA VAL A 124 -1.63 -11.12 -15.49
C VAL A 124 -2.42 -10.39 -14.40
N ALA A 125 -2.62 -9.07 -14.54
CA ALA A 125 -3.37 -8.28 -13.57
C ALA A 125 -4.84 -8.77 -13.44
N ASP A 126 -5.50 -9.00 -14.57
CA ASP A 126 -6.87 -9.53 -14.61
C ASP A 126 -6.97 -10.88 -13.93
N TYR A 127 -6.05 -11.80 -14.22
CA TYR A 127 -6.07 -13.11 -13.57
C TYR A 127 -5.86 -12.99 -12.05
N MET A 128 -5.00 -12.07 -11.59
CA MET A 128 -4.78 -11.85 -10.16
C MET A 128 -5.99 -11.25 -9.44
N TRP A 129 -6.86 -10.51 -10.13
CA TRP A 129 -8.07 -9.93 -9.54
C TRP A 129 -9.30 -10.83 -9.71
N TYR A 130 -9.47 -11.47 -10.88
CA TYR A 130 -10.69 -12.16 -11.31
C TYR A 130 -10.53 -13.66 -11.59
N GLY A 131 -9.31 -14.20 -11.59
CA GLY A 131 -9.02 -15.58 -12.01
C GLY A 131 -9.84 -16.66 -11.29
N GLU A 132 -10.08 -17.78 -11.99
CA GLU A 132 -10.90 -18.90 -11.52
C GLU A 132 -10.33 -19.62 -10.29
N ASP A 133 -9.01 -19.51 -10.05
CA ASP A 133 -8.33 -19.95 -8.82
C ASP A 133 -8.68 -19.02 -7.65
N LYS A 134 -9.96 -18.92 -7.32
CA LYS A 134 -10.56 -18.12 -6.25
C LYS A 134 -9.97 -18.51 -4.91
N SER A 135 -8.72 -18.10 -4.65
CA SER A 135 -8.20 -18.09 -3.31
C SER A 135 -9.21 -17.30 -2.51
N GLN A 136 -9.64 -17.84 -1.37
CA GLN A 136 -10.56 -17.15 -0.48
C GLN A 136 -10.01 -15.80 0.04
N GLN A 137 -8.85 -15.36 -0.47
CA GLN A 137 -8.00 -14.28 0.00
C GLN A 137 -7.54 -13.36 -1.15
N GLY A 138 -8.08 -13.51 -2.36
CA GLY A 138 -7.85 -12.57 -3.47
C GLY A 138 -8.27 -11.14 -3.11
N PHE A 139 -7.65 -10.14 -3.74
CA PHE A 139 -7.92 -8.73 -3.47
C PHE A 139 -9.42 -8.38 -3.50
N LEU A 140 -10.15 -8.77 -4.57
CA LEU A 140 -11.58 -8.53 -4.69
C LEU A 140 -12.41 -9.33 -3.68
N THR A 141 -12.03 -10.58 -3.39
CA THR A 141 -12.70 -11.41 -2.38
C THR A 141 -12.59 -10.78 -0.99
N MET A 142 -11.42 -10.26 -0.63
CA MET A 142 -11.22 -9.54 0.63
C MET A 142 -11.98 -8.23 0.66
N MET A 143 -11.91 -7.44 -0.40
CA MET A 143 -12.70 -6.21 -0.47
C MET A 143 -14.19 -6.49 -0.29
N ALA A 144 -14.72 -7.54 -0.92
CA ALA A 144 -16.10 -7.98 -0.75
C ALA A 144 -16.42 -8.30 0.70
N ARG A 145 -15.64 -9.17 1.36
CA ARG A 145 -15.89 -9.58 2.75
C ARG A 145 -15.73 -8.44 3.75
N LEU A 146 -14.76 -7.55 3.52
CA LEU A 146 -14.38 -6.52 4.48
C LEU A 146 -15.19 -5.24 4.34
N ASN A 147 -15.63 -4.89 3.13
CA ASN A 147 -16.31 -3.60 2.88
C ASN A 147 -17.71 -3.72 2.28
N PHE A 148 -18.04 -4.84 1.63
CA PHE A 148 -19.31 -5.00 0.91
C PHE A 148 -20.10 -6.23 1.38
N HIS A 149 -19.99 -6.61 2.66
CA HIS A 149 -20.76 -7.69 3.28
C HIS A 149 -20.68 -9.06 2.54
N GLY A 150 -19.57 -9.32 1.86
CA GLY A 150 -19.35 -10.51 1.04
C GLY A 150 -19.88 -10.43 -0.40
N ASN A 151 -20.45 -9.30 -0.82
CA ASN A 151 -20.93 -9.08 -2.18
C ASN A 151 -19.77 -8.88 -3.15
N PHE A 152 -19.35 -9.98 -3.80
CA PHE A 152 -18.23 -9.96 -4.75
C PHE A 152 -18.51 -9.08 -5.97
N GLN A 153 -19.73 -9.09 -6.51
CA GLN A 153 -20.06 -8.33 -7.72
C GLN A 153 -19.99 -6.83 -7.46
N GLU A 154 -20.50 -6.38 -6.31
CA GLU A 154 -20.40 -4.99 -5.89
C GLU A 154 -18.95 -4.57 -5.65
N ALA A 155 -18.16 -5.41 -4.98
CA ALA A 155 -16.74 -5.15 -4.77
C ALA A 155 -15.94 -5.07 -6.09
N ALA A 156 -16.24 -5.94 -7.05
CA ALA A 156 -15.60 -5.96 -8.36
C ALA A 156 -15.87 -4.65 -9.14
N VAL A 157 -17.15 -4.28 -9.27
CA VAL A 157 -17.56 -3.03 -9.92
C VAL A 157 -16.97 -1.81 -9.21
N PHE A 158 -16.92 -1.86 -7.87
CA PHE A 158 -16.33 -0.80 -7.07
C PHE A 158 -14.82 -0.69 -7.28
N ALA A 159 -14.11 -1.82 -7.35
CA ALA A 159 -12.66 -1.85 -7.51
C ALA A 159 -12.21 -1.33 -8.87
N GLU A 160 -12.94 -1.60 -9.95
CA GLU A 160 -12.59 -1.14 -11.31
C GLU A 160 -12.48 0.39 -11.41
N LEU A 161 -13.48 1.11 -10.88
CA LEU A 161 -13.44 2.58 -10.83
C LEU A 161 -12.60 3.09 -9.65
N GLY A 162 -12.74 2.43 -8.50
CA GLY A 162 -12.14 2.88 -7.26
C GLY A 162 -10.63 2.84 -7.30
N SER A 163 -10.05 1.78 -7.86
CA SER A 163 -8.59 1.65 -7.99
C SER A 163 -8.01 2.75 -8.86
N ASP A 164 -8.63 3.03 -10.01
CA ASP A 164 -8.22 4.11 -10.91
C ASP A 164 -8.33 5.48 -10.24
N ALA A 165 -9.43 5.73 -9.54
CA ALA A 165 -9.63 6.97 -8.79
C ALA A 165 -8.56 7.14 -7.70
N VAL A 166 -8.32 6.11 -6.88
CA VAL A 166 -7.31 6.14 -5.81
C VAL A 166 -5.91 6.29 -6.39
N LEU A 167 -5.53 5.52 -7.41
CA LEU A 167 -4.19 5.57 -7.98
C LEU A 167 -3.91 6.90 -8.70
N ALA A 168 -4.84 7.41 -9.50
CA ALA A 168 -4.64 8.68 -10.18
C ALA A 168 -4.67 9.87 -9.21
N TYR A 169 -5.35 9.75 -8.07
CA TYR A 169 -5.36 10.77 -7.03
C TYR A 169 -4.09 10.72 -6.17
N ASP A 170 -3.70 9.52 -5.72
CA ASP A 170 -2.55 9.30 -4.83
C ASP A 170 -1.20 9.37 -5.55
N LEU A 171 -1.12 9.05 -6.84
CA LEU A 171 0.14 9.07 -7.59
C LEU A 171 0.25 10.35 -8.44
N ASN A 172 1.47 10.77 -8.73
CA ASN A 172 1.72 11.82 -9.71
C ASN A 172 1.99 11.16 -11.07
N LEU A 173 0.97 11.13 -11.94
CA LEU A 173 1.04 10.48 -13.25
C LEU A 173 1.60 11.39 -14.36
N ASP A 174 1.91 12.66 -14.08
CA ASP A 174 2.36 13.60 -15.12
C ASP A 174 3.81 13.38 -15.56
N HIS A 175 4.62 12.73 -14.72
CA HIS A 175 5.99 12.32 -15.04
C HIS A 175 6.10 10.87 -15.52
N VAL A 176 5.04 10.09 -15.39
CA VAL A 176 4.97 8.76 -15.99
C VAL A 176 4.92 8.98 -17.49
N LYS A 177 5.99 8.57 -18.21
CA LYS A 177 6.18 8.70 -19.67
C LYS A 177 4.83 8.67 -20.36
N PRO A 178 4.56 9.64 -21.24
CA PRO A 178 3.25 10.27 -21.36
C PRO A 178 2.12 9.22 -21.36
N PHE A 179 1.51 9.02 -20.19
CA PHE A 179 0.58 7.93 -19.88
C PHE A 179 -0.61 7.82 -20.84
N LEU A 180 -0.94 8.95 -21.48
CA LEU A 180 -2.05 9.10 -22.43
C LEU A 180 -1.60 8.97 -23.90
N GLU A 181 -0.35 8.60 -24.15
CA GLU A 181 0.18 8.39 -25.50
C GLU A 181 0.25 6.91 -25.81
N TRP A 182 -0.54 6.47 -26.78
CA TRP A 182 -0.70 5.05 -27.11
C TRP A 182 -0.33 4.79 -28.54
N PHE A 183 0.60 3.87 -28.77
CA PHE A 183 0.79 3.26 -30.08
C PHE A 183 0.00 1.96 -30.15
N VAL A 184 -0.80 1.80 -31.20
CA VAL A 184 -1.58 0.58 -31.45
C VAL A 184 -1.26 0.03 -32.84
N PRO A 185 -0.70 -1.19 -32.95
CA PRO A 185 -0.27 -1.79 -34.22
C PRO A 185 -1.47 -2.39 -34.96
N VAL A 186 -2.43 -1.56 -35.37
CA VAL A 186 -3.72 -2.02 -35.90
C VAL A 186 -3.59 -2.93 -37.12
N SER A 187 -2.65 -2.65 -38.02
CA SER A 187 -2.42 -3.50 -39.19
C SER A 187 -1.95 -4.90 -38.80
N ASP A 188 -1.14 -5.01 -37.75
CA ASP A 188 -0.73 -6.31 -37.21
C ASP A 188 -1.88 -7.00 -36.48
N LEU A 189 -2.65 -6.25 -35.67
CA LEU A 189 -3.78 -6.77 -34.91
C LEU A 189 -4.89 -7.33 -35.79
N VAL A 190 -5.26 -6.65 -36.88
CA VAL A 190 -6.26 -7.17 -37.83
C VAL A 190 -5.82 -8.50 -38.43
N ASN A 191 -4.54 -8.66 -38.75
CA ASN A 191 -4.01 -9.92 -39.25
C ASN A 191 -3.97 -11.01 -38.16
N ILE A 192 -3.60 -10.66 -36.94
CA ILE A 192 -3.64 -11.59 -35.79
C ILE A 192 -5.07 -12.07 -35.56
N TYR A 193 -6.06 -11.17 -35.56
CA TYR A 193 -7.47 -11.55 -35.42
C TYR A 193 -7.99 -12.34 -36.63
N ALA A 194 -7.49 -12.09 -37.84
CA ALA A 194 -7.80 -12.92 -39.00
C ALA A 194 -7.32 -14.37 -38.80
N LEU A 195 -6.17 -14.58 -38.18
CA LEU A 195 -5.68 -15.92 -37.81
C LEU A 195 -6.55 -16.59 -36.73
N MET A 196 -7.17 -15.81 -35.84
CA MET A 196 -7.99 -16.34 -34.74
C MET A 196 -9.46 -16.58 -35.13
N PHE A 197 -10.05 -15.71 -35.94
CA PHE A 197 -11.49 -15.69 -36.22
C PHE A 197 -11.86 -15.82 -37.71
N GLY A 198 -10.88 -15.70 -38.60
CA GLY A 198 -11.06 -15.58 -40.05
C GLY A 198 -11.00 -14.13 -40.55
N GLU A 199 -10.65 -13.98 -41.83
CA GLU A 199 -10.48 -12.67 -42.47
C GLU A 199 -11.75 -11.79 -42.41
N GLY A 200 -11.54 -10.48 -42.22
CA GLY A 200 -12.61 -9.47 -42.24
C GLY A 200 -13.54 -9.46 -41.03
N LYS A 201 -13.35 -10.35 -40.04
CA LYS A 201 -14.19 -10.41 -38.83
C LYS A 201 -13.95 -9.28 -37.85
N VAL A 202 -12.74 -8.73 -37.81
CA VAL A 202 -12.39 -7.57 -36.97
C VAL A 202 -11.77 -6.50 -37.89
N PRO A 203 -12.57 -5.56 -38.41
CA PRO A 203 -12.09 -4.52 -39.31
C PRO A 203 -11.15 -3.51 -38.65
N TYR A 204 -10.31 -2.86 -39.46
CA TYR A 204 -9.38 -1.82 -39.01
C TYR A 204 -10.11 -0.68 -38.29
N GLU A 205 -11.23 -0.23 -38.85
CA GLU A 205 -12.03 0.88 -38.33
C GLU A 205 -12.61 0.57 -36.96
N VAL A 206 -12.92 -0.70 -36.68
CA VAL A 206 -13.43 -1.13 -35.38
C VAL A 206 -12.31 -1.01 -34.34
N VAL A 207 -11.13 -1.57 -34.62
CA VAL A 207 -9.98 -1.46 -33.71
C VAL A 207 -9.63 0.02 -33.45
N GLU A 208 -9.63 0.86 -34.48
CA GLU A 208 -9.37 2.29 -34.37
C GLU A 208 -10.40 2.99 -33.49
N ASN A 209 -11.68 2.92 -33.85
CA ASN A 209 -12.74 3.67 -33.17
C ASN A 209 -12.85 3.29 -31.69
N CYS A 210 -12.72 2.00 -31.39
CA CYS A 210 -12.81 1.48 -30.03
C CYS A 210 -11.62 1.93 -29.17
N THR A 211 -10.41 1.94 -29.75
CA THR A 211 -9.21 2.47 -29.07
C THR A 211 -9.33 3.97 -28.79
N VAL A 212 -9.75 4.77 -29.79
CA VAL A 212 -9.94 6.23 -29.62
C VAL A 212 -10.99 6.52 -28.54
N THR A 213 -12.10 5.79 -28.56
CA THR A 213 -13.17 5.92 -27.57
C THR A 213 -12.63 5.65 -26.16
N ARG A 214 -11.86 4.57 -25.98
CA ARG A 214 -11.24 4.24 -24.70
C ARG A 214 -10.30 5.32 -24.18
N LEU A 215 -9.50 5.94 -25.05
CA LEU A 215 -8.61 7.03 -24.65
C LEU A 215 -9.41 8.27 -24.19
N ILE A 216 -10.49 8.61 -24.89
CA ILE A 216 -11.39 9.71 -24.48
C ILE A 216 -11.94 9.47 -23.08
N TYR A 217 -12.32 8.24 -22.74
CA TYR A 217 -12.81 7.91 -21.42
C TYR A 217 -11.76 8.06 -20.33
N LEU A 218 -10.55 7.53 -20.56
CA LEU A 218 -9.43 7.72 -19.64
C LEU A 218 -9.12 9.22 -19.42
N MET A 219 -9.16 10.02 -20.49
CA MET A 219 -8.97 11.47 -20.40
C MET A 219 -10.05 12.16 -19.56
N LYS A 220 -11.31 11.71 -19.66
CA LYS A 220 -12.43 12.19 -18.84
C LYS A 220 -12.27 11.80 -17.37
N GLU A 221 -11.81 10.57 -17.11
CA GLU A 221 -11.54 10.09 -15.75
C GLU A 221 -10.44 10.90 -15.08
N LYS A 222 -9.33 11.13 -15.79
CA LYS A 222 -8.25 11.98 -15.29
C LYS A 222 -8.76 13.38 -14.96
N LEU A 223 -9.66 13.97 -15.75
CA LEU A 223 -10.22 15.30 -15.46
C LEU A 223 -11.17 15.36 -14.24
N LYS A 224 -11.73 14.22 -13.81
CA LYS A 224 -12.74 14.07 -12.75
C LYS A 224 -12.29 13.22 -11.56
N VAL A 225 -10.99 12.92 -11.47
CA VAL A 225 -10.48 11.98 -10.47
C VAL A 225 -10.76 12.43 -9.03
N SER A 226 -10.84 13.73 -8.75
CA SER A 226 -11.22 14.22 -7.41
C SER A 226 -12.63 13.85 -7.03
N GLU A 227 -13.56 14.06 -7.95
CA GLU A 227 -14.97 13.76 -7.75
C GLU A 227 -15.15 12.26 -7.55
N TYR A 228 -14.42 11.44 -8.32
CA TYR A 228 -14.44 9.99 -8.16
C TYR A 228 -13.79 9.57 -6.85
N TYR A 229 -12.60 10.06 -6.53
CA TYR A 229 -11.91 9.77 -5.28
C TYR A 229 -12.75 10.12 -4.06
N ALA A 230 -13.35 11.32 -4.02
CA ALA A 230 -14.20 11.74 -2.91
C ALA A 230 -15.47 10.88 -2.76
N ALA A 231 -15.92 10.25 -3.86
CA ALA A 231 -17.04 9.31 -3.87
C ALA A 231 -16.63 7.88 -3.49
N VAL A 232 -15.42 7.42 -3.85
CA VAL A 232 -14.97 6.04 -3.60
C VAL A 232 -14.25 5.88 -2.25
N ALA A 233 -13.37 6.81 -1.89
CA ALA A 233 -12.48 6.65 -0.74
C ALA A 233 -13.20 6.37 0.60
N PRO A 234 -14.32 7.06 0.94
CA PRO A 234 -15.01 6.81 2.21
C PRO A 234 -15.73 5.46 2.30
N ASN A 235 -15.91 4.74 1.19
CA ASN A 235 -16.70 3.51 1.14
C ASN A 235 -15.85 2.23 1.12
N SER A 236 -14.51 2.33 1.09
CA SER A 236 -13.65 1.14 1.13
C SER A 236 -12.29 1.42 1.80
N PRO A 237 -12.16 1.11 3.12
CA PRO A 237 -10.86 1.24 3.82
C PRO A 237 -9.83 0.25 3.30
N PHE A 238 -10.30 -0.90 2.81
CA PHE A 238 -9.43 -1.87 2.19
C PHE A 238 -8.80 -1.28 0.92
N LEU A 239 -9.58 -0.69 0.02
CA LEU A 239 -9.03 -0.04 -1.18
C LEU A 239 -8.03 1.06 -0.81
N MET A 240 -8.39 1.94 0.13
CA MET A 240 -7.52 3.07 0.52
C MET A 240 -6.19 2.65 1.14
N THR A 241 -6.20 1.59 1.96
CA THR A 241 -5.01 1.19 2.73
C THR A 241 -4.23 0.03 2.11
N GLN A 242 -4.87 -0.79 1.27
CA GLN A 242 -4.32 -2.06 0.78
C GLN A 242 -4.08 -2.09 -0.73
N LEU A 243 -4.63 -1.17 -1.55
CA LEU A 243 -4.54 -1.23 -3.01
C LEU A 243 -3.11 -1.37 -3.56
N LEU A 244 -2.15 -0.64 -3.01
CA LEU A 244 -0.76 -0.76 -3.45
C LEU A 244 -0.07 -2.01 -2.88
N ASP A 245 -0.30 -2.29 -1.60
CA ASP A 245 0.60 -3.12 -0.80
C ASP A 245 0.10 -4.55 -0.58
N TYR A 246 -1.19 -4.85 -0.78
CA TYR A 246 -1.76 -6.18 -0.59
C TYR A 246 -1.13 -7.23 -1.52
N PHE A 247 -1.12 -8.47 -1.08
CA PHE A 247 -0.79 -9.64 -1.90
C PHE A 247 -1.61 -10.81 -1.35
N PRO A 248 -2.35 -11.61 -2.15
CA PRO A 248 -2.38 -11.58 -3.60
C PRO A 248 -3.17 -10.40 -4.18
N GLY A 249 -2.55 -9.67 -5.11
CA GLY A 249 -3.27 -8.81 -6.05
C GLY A 249 -3.24 -7.30 -5.80
N GLY A 250 -2.52 -6.79 -4.80
CA GLY A 250 -2.23 -5.36 -4.78
C GLY A 250 -1.35 -4.96 -5.97
N VAL A 251 -1.33 -3.68 -6.35
CA VAL A 251 -0.64 -3.17 -7.55
C VAL A 251 0.84 -3.57 -7.58
N ASP A 252 1.53 -3.52 -6.45
CA ASP A 252 2.94 -3.92 -6.37
C ASP A 252 3.15 -5.43 -6.48
N ASP A 253 2.18 -6.22 -6.03
CA ASP A 253 2.19 -7.66 -6.21
C ASP A 253 1.99 -8.03 -7.68
N CYS A 254 0.98 -7.44 -8.32
CA CYS A 254 0.73 -7.58 -9.75
C CYS A 254 1.95 -7.21 -10.58
N ALA A 255 2.59 -6.07 -10.32
CA ALA A 255 3.78 -5.65 -11.04
C ALA A 255 4.96 -6.63 -10.85
N GLY A 256 5.11 -7.22 -9.66
CA GLY A 256 6.10 -8.26 -9.38
C GLY A 256 5.85 -9.58 -10.13
N TRP A 257 4.58 -9.95 -10.36
CA TRP A 257 4.22 -11.11 -11.19
C TRP A 257 4.36 -10.84 -12.68
N VAL A 258 3.93 -9.66 -13.14
CA VAL A 258 4.07 -9.22 -14.53
C VAL A 258 5.51 -9.35 -14.99
N ILE A 259 6.46 -8.89 -14.19
CA ILE A 259 7.87 -8.90 -14.59
C ILE A 259 8.47 -10.31 -14.64
N ARG A 260 7.99 -11.26 -13.83
CA ARG A 260 8.35 -12.68 -13.97
C ARG A 260 7.87 -13.22 -15.30
N LYS A 261 6.62 -12.92 -15.67
CA LYS A 261 6.03 -13.37 -16.94
C LYS A 261 6.62 -12.66 -18.16
N TRP A 262 7.12 -11.43 -17.99
CA TRP A 262 7.90 -10.75 -19.02
C TRP A 262 9.21 -11.46 -19.35
N ASN A 263 9.85 -12.14 -18.38
CA ASN A 263 11.03 -12.97 -18.66
C ASN A 263 10.66 -14.20 -19.52
N ASP A 264 9.52 -14.84 -19.23
CA ASP A 264 8.99 -15.93 -20.07
C ASP A 264 8.68 -15.43 -21.49
N LEU A 265 8.05 -14.25 -21.60
CA LEU A 265 7.76 -13.63 -22.89
C LEU A 265 9.02 -13.24 -23.67
N ASN A 266 10.04 -12.72 -22.99
CA ASN A 266 11.35 -12.46 -23.60
C ASN A 266 11.99 -13.75 -24.13
N PHE A 267 11.88 -14.85 -23.38
CA PHE A 267 12.35 -16.15 -23.83
C PHE A 267 11.61 -16.61 -25.10
N MET A 268 10.29 -16.43 -25.16
CA MET A 268 9.48 -16.73 -26.35
C MET A 268 9.89 -15.90 -27.57
N PHE A 269 10.20 -14.62 -27.38
CA PHE A 269 10.71 -13.74 -28.42
C PHE A 269 12.07 -14.17 -28.98
N GLU A 270 12.93 -14.74 -28.14
CA GLU A 270 14.27 -15.21 -28.53
C GLU A 270 14.27 -16.62 -29.14
N ASN A 271 13.47 -17.54 -28.58
CA ASN A 271 13.58 -18.98 -28.86
C ASN A 271 12.34 -19.57 -29.54
N GLY A 272 11.28 -18.78 -29.73
CA GLY A 272 9.98 -19.26 -30.16
C GLY A 272 9.24 -20.02 -29.05
N LEU A 273 8.13 -20.67 -29.42
CA LEU A 273 7.18 -21.26 -28.47
C LEU A 273 7.40 -22.75 -28.19
N SER A 274 8.29 -23.42 -28.93
CA SER A 274 8.49 -24.88 -28.85
C SER A 274 8.98 -25.38 -27.48
N HIS A 275 9.57 -24.48 -26.70
CA HIS A 275 10.14 -24.76 -25.38
C HIS A 275 9.29 -24.22 -24.22
N CYS A 276 8.06 -23.80 -24.50
CA CYS A 276 7.17 -23.20 -23.51
C CYS A 276 5.86 -23.99 -23.38
N VAL A 277 5.36 -24.07 -22.15
CA VAL A 277 3.99 -24.49 -21.85
C VAL A 277 3.18 -23.21 -21.63
N ILE A 278 2.11 -23.04 -22.41
CA ILE A 278 1.26 -21.85 -22.41
C ILE A 278 -0.18 -22.28 -22.09
N PRO A 279 -0.52 -22.42 -20.79
CA PRO A 279 -1.88 -22.74 -20.36
C PRO A 279 -2.82 -21.53 -20.48
N SER A 280 -4.11 -21.70 -20.17
CA SER A 280 -5.08 -20.60 -20.15
C SER A 280 -4.76 -19.53 -19.10
N ASN A 281 -4.20 -19.94 -17.96
CA ASN A 281 -3.76 -19.04 -16.92
C ASN A 281 -2.39 -18.43 -17.29
N PRO A 282 -2.30 -17.10 -17.50
CA PRO A 282 -1.05 -16.45 -17.88
C PRO A 282 0.05 -16.59 -16.81
N LEU A 283 -0.28 -16.79 -15.53
CA LEU A 283 0.69 -16.98 -14.45
C LEU A 283 1.44 -18.32 -14.55
N GLN A 284 0.76 -19.34 -15.08
CA GLN A 284 1.30 -20.69 -15.25
C GLN A 284 2.11 -20.87 -16.54
N ILE A 285 2.30 -19.80 -17.32
CA ILE A 285 3.26 -19.82 -18.43
C ILE A 285 4.63 -20.20 -17.88
N GLN A 286 5.26 -21.19 -18.51
CA GLN A 286 6.60 -21.67 -18.15
C GLN A 286 7.40 -21.96 -19.42
N CYS A 287 8.59 -21.36 -19.52
CA CYS A 287 9.53 -21.63 -20.59
C CYS A 287 10.81 -22.23 -20.01
N ASN A 288 11.13 -23.49 -20.38
CA ASN A 288 12.31 -24.21 -19.89
C ASN A 288 13.32 -24.44 -21.02
N SER A 289 14.62 -24.45 -20.68
CA SER A 289 15.66 -25.05 -21.53
C SER A 289 15.62 -26.59 -21.57
N SER A 290 14.63 -27.22 -20.94
CA SER A 290 14.47 -28.67 -20.83
C SER A 290 12.98 -29.05 -20.70
N THR A 291 12.49 -29.70 -21.77
CA THR A 291 11.19 -30.36 -22.08
C THR A 291 10.32 -30.85 -20.89
N THR A 292 8.99 -30.98 -20.96
CA THR A 292 8.15 -31.65 -22.00
C THR A 292 6.67 -31.21 -21.87
N LEU A 293 5.97 -31.04 -23.00
CA LEU A 293 4.59 -30.55 -23.12
C LEU A 293 3.51 -31.58 -22.72
N GLN A 294 2.49 -31.12 -21.98
CA GLN A 294 1.19 -31.79 -21.87
C GLN A 294 0.10 -30.80 -22.29
N GLN A 295 -0.54 -31.06 -23.43
CA GLN A 295 -1.66 -30.25 -23.94
C GLN A 295 -2.96 -30.71 -23.29
N SER A 296 -3.74 -29.76 -22.75
CA SER A 296 -5.16 -29.95 -22.45
C SER A 296 -6.00 -29.00 -23.31
N SER A 297 -7.06 -29.55 -23.90
CA SER A 297 -8.05 -28.83 -24.72
C SER A 297 -9.16 -28.25 -23.84
N PHE A 298 -9.62 -27.03 -24.11
CA PHE A 298 -10.80 -26.46 -23.45
C PHE A 298 -11.76 -25.75 -24.41
N THR A 299 -13.05 -25.83 -24.07
CA THR A 299 -14.22 -25.29 -24.77
C THR A 299 -14.78 -24.09 -23.99
N LEU A 300 -14.88 -22.93 -24.64
CA LEU A 300 -15.45 -21.70 -24.08
C LEU A 300 -16.95 -21.87 -23.75
N ARG A 301 -17.35 -21.50 -22.53
CA ARG A 301 -18.75 -21.24 -22.16
C ARG A 301 -18.95 -19.74 -22.03
N ASN A 302 -19.95 -19.22 -22.73
CA ASN A 302 -20.37 -17.83 -22.68
C ASN A 302 -20.94 -17.49 -21.30
N SER A 303 -20.41 -16.45 -20.65
CA SER A 303 -21.07 -15.77 -19.54
C SER A 303 -21.86 -14.59 -20.10
N GLU A 304 -23.18 -14.61 -19.90
CA GLU A 304 -24.05 -13.49 -20.26
C GLU A 304 -23.89 -12.37 -19.23
N ILE A 305 -23.28 -11.25 -19.64
CA ILE A 305 -23.26 -10.02 -18.85
C ILE A 305 -24.60 -9.31 -19.05
N ALA A 306 -25.37 -9.19 -17.96
CA ALA A 306 -26.67 -8.57 -17.94
C ALA A 306 -26.58 -7.06 -18.27
N LYS A 307 -27.26 -6.65 -19.35
CA LYS A 307 -27.49 -5.24 -19.72
C LYS A 307 -28.48 -4.61 -18.73
N THR A 308 -28.13 -3.47 -18.13
CA THR A 308 -29.06 -2.66 -17.32
C THR A 308 -29.06 -1.18 -17.76
N GLU A 309 -30.23 -0.56 -17.66
CA GLU A 309 -30.65 0.67 -18.35
C GLU A 309 -30.10 2.00 -17.79
N ALA A 310 -30.24 3.03 -18.64
CA ALA A 310 -29.57 4.32 -18.73
C ALA A 310 -29.75 5.33 -17.56
N TRP A 311 -28.65 6.06 -17.24
CA TRP A 311 -28.65 7.27 -16.39
C TRP A 311 -27.66 8.35 -16.89
N LYS A 312 -27.88 9.61 -16.49
CA LYS A 312 -27.45 10.85 -17.18
C LYS A 312 -26.11 11.46 -16.73
N GLN A 313 -25.51 12.15 -17.70
CA GLN A 313 -24.22 12.85 -17.70
C GLN A 313 -24.08 13.99 -16.67
N VAL A 314 -22.91 14.06 -16.02
CA VAL A 314 -22.31 15.33 -15.57
C VAL A 314 -21.24 15.70 -16.60
N SER A 315 -21.39 16.81 -17.32
CA SER A 315 -20.55 17.16 -18.46
C SER A 315 -19.14 17.59 -18.06
N ALA A 316 -18.14 16.76 -18.35
CA ALA A 316 -16.80 17.23 -18.70
C ALA A 316 -16.65 17.04 -20.21
N SER A 317 -16.53 18.14 -20.94
CA SER A 317 -16.53 18.16 -22.40
C SER A 317 -15.14 17.79 -22.95
N VAL A 318 -14.82 16.49 -22.95
CA VAL A 318 -13.76 15.91 -23.78
C VAL A 318 -14.41 15.37 -25.05
N TYR A 319 -13.97 15.85 -26.20
CA TYR A 319 -14.47 15.47 -27.52
C TYR A 319 -13.42 14.68 -28.30
N SER A 320 -13.83 14.06 -29.41
CA SER A 320 -12.89 13.40 -30.33
C SER A 320 -11.82 14.36 -30.86
N SER A 321 -12.13 15.66 -30.99
CA SER A 321 -11.15 16.70 -31.35
C SER A 321 -10.03 16.92 -30.33
N ASP A 322 -10.20 16.40 -29.10
CA ASP A 322 -9.16 16.46 -28.07
C ASP A 322 -8.16 15.30 -28.17
N VAL A 323 -8.37 14.36 -29.08
CA VAL A 323 -7.44 13.27 -29.39
C VAL A 323 -6.81 13.52 -30.76
N LEU A 324 -5.49 13.56 -30.79
CA LEU A 324 -4.70 13.62 -32.01
C LEU A 324 -4.31 12.21 -32.43
N LYS A 325 -4.44 11.93 -33.72
CA LYS A 325 -4.04 10.67 -34.35
C LYS A 325 -2.91 10.92 -35.33
N MET A 326 -1.80 10.22 -35.17
CA MET A 326 -0.69 10.22 -36.13
C MET A 326 -0.58 8.83 -36.75
N GLN A 327 -0.65 8.76 -38.08
CA GLN A 327 -0.45 7.50 -38.80
C GLN A 327 1.01 7.05 -38.69
N GLU A 328 1.23 5.77 -38.42
CA GLU A 328 2.55 5.11 -38.43
C GLU A 328 2.52 3.85 -39.32
N GLU A 329 3.68 3.26 -39.61
CA GLU A 329 3.88 2.24 -40.66
C GLU A 329 3.05 0.96 -40.48
N SER A 330 2.71 0.57 -39.24
CA SER A 330 1.87 -0.60 -38.93
C SER A 330 0.64 -0.31 -38.07
N GLY A 331 0.30 0.96 -37.89
CA GLY A 331 -0.74 1.37 -36.95
C GLY A 331 -0.87 2.88 -36.81
N PHE A 332 -1.25 3.34 -35.62
CA PHE A 332 -1.30 4.76 -35.32
C PHE A 332 -0.84 5.03 -33.89
N ARG A 333 -0.48 6.29 -33.64
CA ARG A 333 -0.25 6.83 -32.32
C ARG A 333 -1.36 7.81 -31.96
N LEU A 334 -1.95 7.63 -30.78
CA LEU A 334 -2.95 8.52 -30.19
C LEU A 334 -2.33 9.31 -29.05
N PHE A 335 -2.70 10.58 -28.93
CA PHE A 335 -2.26 11.44 -27.84
C PHE A 335 -3.19 12.63 -27.62
N PRO A 336 -3.24 13.23 -26.42
CA PRO A 336 -4.10 14.38 -26.16
C PRO A 336 -3.65 15.63 -26.92
N SER A 337 -4.62 16.45 -27.33
CA SER A 337 -4.38 17.76 -27.94
C SER A 337 -3.83 18.78 -26.93
N ASP A 338 -3.22 19.85 -27.45
CA ASP A 338 -2.82 20.99 -26.63
C ASP A 338 -4.00 21.66 -25.91
N THR A 339 -5.23 21.51 -26.42
CA THR A 339 -6.44 22.03 -25.76
C THR A 339 -6.70 21.29 -24.46
N TYR A 340 -6.61 19.96 -24.46
CA TYR A 340 -6.74 19.15 -23.26
C TYR A 340 -5.70 19.54 -22.20
N TRP A 341 -4.43 19.65 -22.60
CA TRP A 341 -3.35 20.04 -21.69
C TRP A 341 -3.50 21.48 -21.16
N ARG A 342 -4.06 22.41 -21.95
CA ARG A 342 -4.40 23.76 -21.48
C ARG A 342 -5.49 23.73 -20.43
N GLU A 343 -6.52 22.90 -20.56
CA GLU A 343 -7.56 22.76 -19.53
C GLU A 343 -7.00 22.18 -18.22
N ILE A 344 -6.12 21.17 -18.32
CA ILE A 344 -5.37 20.67 -17.17
C ILE A 344 -4.54 21.79 -16.51
N LYS A 345 -3.77 22.56 -17.29
CA LYS A 345 -2.95 23.67 -16.78
C LYS A 345 -3.78 24.81 -16.18
N LYS A 346 -4.95 25.13 -16.73
CA LYS A 346 -5.88 26.13 -16.17
C LYS A 346 -6.39 25.68 -14.81
N LYS A 347 -6.80 24.41 -14.67
CA LYS A 347 -7.14 23.85 -13.36
C LYS A 347 -5.95 23.98 -12.41
N HIS A 348 -4.73 23.58 -12.78
CA HIS A 348 -3.52 23.76 -11.95
C HIS A 348 -3.33 25.22 -11.44
N GLN A 349 -3.42 26.22 -12.32
CA GLN A 349 -3.14 27.62 -11.98
C GLN A 349 -4.17 28.26 -11.04
N LEU A 350 -5.43 27.81 -11.08
CA LEU A 350 -6.48 28.30 -10.18
C LEU A 350 -6.20 27.94 -8.72
N PHE A 351 -5.42 26.89 -8.46
CA PHE A 351 -5.30 26.26 -7.14
C PHE A 351 -3.97 26.50 -6.41
N GLN A 352 -2.93 27.04 -7.06
CA GLN A 352 -1.61 27.29 -6.45
C GLN A 352 -1.53 28.50 -5.49
N LYS A 353 -2.59 29.31 -5.33
CA LYS A 353 -2.58 30.50 -4.47
C LYS A 353 -3.21 30.23 -3.10
N LYS A 354 -2.41 29.72 -2.15
CA LYS A 354 -2.41 30.06 -0.70
C LYS A 354 -1.54 29.07 0.07
N ARG A 355 -0.37 29.51 0.53
CA ARG A 355 0.40 28.83 1.59
C ARG A 355 0.49 29.76 2.79
N ARG A 356 -0.02 29.33 3.95
CA ARG A 356 0.28 29.95 5.24
C ARG A 356 1.19 28.98 5.97
N ARG A 357 2.43 29.41 6.23
CA ARG A 357 3.39 28.68 7.05
C ARG A 357 2.90 28.64 8.50
N THR A 358 2.89 27.46 9.09
CA THR A 358 2.72 27.23 10.53
C THR A 358 4.09 26.91 11.15
N LYS A 359 4.10 26.60 12.45
CA LYS A 359 5.31 26.36 13.24
C LYS A 359 5.78 24.92 12.95
N ASP A 360 6.76 24.80 12.06
CA ASP A 360 7.21 23.52 11.52
C ASP A 360 8.59 23.14 12.07
N LEU A 361 8.79 21.88 12.44
CA LEU A 361 10.11 21.35 12.78
C LEU A 361 10.96 21.20 11.52
N ASN A 362 12.21 21.66 11.57
CA ASN A 362 13.16 21.45 10.49
C ASN A 362 13.92 20.15 10.72
N SER A 363 13.97 19.30 9.70
CA SER A 363 14.82 18.11 9.74
C SER A 363 16.29 18.52 9.70
N ILE A 364 17.13 17.74 10.40
CA ILE A 364 18.60 17.92 10.36
C ILE A 364 19.25 17.17 9.18
N GLY A 365 18.49 16.28 8.53
CA GLY A 365 18.89 15.52 7.35
C GLY A 365 17.93 14.39 7.04
N ASN A 366 18.12 13.74 5.88
CA ASN A 366 17.36 12.56 5.48
C ASN A 366 18.25 11.43 4.95
N TYR A 367 17.75 10.19 5.08
CA TYR A 367 18.32 9.01 4.43
C TYR A 367 17.40 8.51 3.34
N PHE A 368 18.00 8.09 2.22
CA PHE A 368 17.29 7.57 1.05
C PHE A 368 18.10 6.45 0.36
N VAL A 369 17.47 5.80 -0.62
CA VAL A 369 18.07 4.78 -1.50
C VAL A 369 17.78 5.14 -2.96
N ASN A 370 18.56 4.59 -3.90
CA ASN A 370 18.32 4.78 -5.34
C ASN A 370 17.30 3.78 -5.92
N ASN A 371 16.96 2.75 -5.13
CA ASN A 371 16.07 1.67 -5.58
C ASN A 371 14.61 2.15 -5.61
N THR A 372 14.04 2.29 -6.80
CA THR A 372 12.65 2.71 -7.00
C THR A 372 11.68 1.75 -6.33
N PHE A 373 10.62 2.28 -5.71
CA PHE A 373 9.63 1.49 -4.97
C PHE A 373 10.20 0.67 -3.79
N ALA A 374 11.40 0.99 -3.30
CA ALA A 374 12.01 0.26 -2.19
C ALA A 374 11.25 0.37 -0.87
N LYS A 375 10.45 1.44 -0.70
CA LYS A 375 9.67 1.74 0.51
C LYS A 375 10.56 1.81 1.75
N LEU A 376 11.72 2.48 1.65
CA LEU A 376 12.59 2.70 2.79
C LEU A 376 11.80 3.39 3.93
N GLY A 377 11.92 2.83 5.13
CA GLY A 377 11.18 3.29 6.32
C GLY A 377 9.86 2.57 6.53
N TRP A 378 9.59 1.47 5.81
CA TRP A 378 8.34 0.70 5.97
C TRP A 378 8.12 0.17 7.39
N ALA A 379 9.22 -0.28 8.00
CA ALA A 379 9.30 -0.67 9.39
C ALA A 379 10.51 0.04 10.03
N LEU A 380 10.31 0.62 11.21
CA LEU A 380 11.36 1.22 12.02
C LEU A 380 11.42 0.53 13.38
N THR A 381 12.64 0.27 13.86
CA THR A 381 12.87 -0.17 15.24
C THR A 381 14.28 0.22 15.67
N SER A 382 14.55 0.24 16.97
CA SER A 382 15.85 0.62 17.50
C SER A 382 16.33 -0.32 18.59
N GLY A 383 17.66 -0.46 18.71
CA GLY A 383 18.33 -1.25 19.72
C GLY A 383 19.85 -1.23 19.49
N ASP A 384 20.64 -1.47 20.53
CA ASP A 384 22.10 -1.58 20.44
C ASP A 384 22.48 -2.97 19.89
N VAL A 385 22.63 -3.08 18.57
CA VAL A 385 22.86 -4.38 17.89
C VAL A 385 24.34 -4.65 17.61
N ASP A 386 25.21 -3.67 17.87
CA ASP A 386 26.67 -3.82 17.76
C ASP A 386 27.42 -3.77 19.11
N SER A 387 26.67 -3.62 20.21
CA SER A 387 27.12 -3.58 21.60
C SER A 387 28.07 -2.42 21.88
N ASP A 388 27.76 -1.23 21.38
CA ASP A 388 28.55 -0.02 21.59
C ASP A 388 27.97 0.94 22.67
N GLU A 389 26.92 0.49 23.37
CA GLU A 389 26.12 1.21 24.38
C GLU A 389 25.17 2.26 23.82
N TYR A 390 25.10 2.45 22.50
CA TYR A 390 24.22 3.40 21.86
C TYR A 390 23.16 2.70 21.01
N LYS A 391 21.95 3.25 20.97
CA LYS A 391 20.89 2.69 20.15
C LYS A 391 21.20 2.89 18.66
N ASP A 392 21.10 1.80 17.91
CA ASP A 392 21.11 1.78 16.46
C ASP A 392 19.68 1.85 15.91
N LEU A 393 19.54 2.32 14.68
CA LEU A 393 18.27 2.32 13.96
C LEU A 393 18.28 1.25 12.88
N LEU A 394 17.26 0.39 12.87
CA LEU A 394 16.99 -0.57 11.82
C LEU A 394 15.83 -0.06 10.94
N ILE A 395 16.01 -0.17 9.63
CA ILE A 395 15.11 0.42 8.63
C ILE A 395 14.74 -0.64 7.59
N GLY A 396 13.47 -1.02 7.56
CA GLY A 396 12.92 -1.93 6.56
C GLY A 396 12.71 -1.25 5.20
N ALA A 397 13.09 -1.96 4.13
CA ALA A 397 12.82 -1.60 2.73
C ALA A 397 12.30 -2.84 1.97
N PRO A 398 11.08 -3.31 2.25
CA PRO A 398 10.56 -4.56 1.70
C PRO A 398 10.36 -4.53 0.18
N GLY A 399 10.22 -3.35 -0.41
CA GLY A 399 10.12 -3.19 -1.86
C GLY A 399 11.49 -3.22 -2.57
N TYR A 400 12.60 -3.25 -1.82
CA TYR A 400 13.93 -3.18 -2.41
C TYR A 400 14.16 -4.36 -3.36
N SER A 401 14.47 -4.04 -4.61
CA SER A 401 14.61 -5.01 -5.68
C SER A 401 16.07 -5.27 -6.02
N VAL A 402 16.41 -6.52 -6.29
CA VAL A 402 17.73 -6.91 -6.83
C VAL A 402 17.52 -7.28 -8.29
N LYS A 403 18.55 -7.12 -9.14
CA LYS A 403 18.47 -7.48 -10.56
C LYS A 403 17.83 -8.86 -10.75
N ASN A 404 16.80 -8.96 -11.59
CA ASN A 404 16.01 -10.18 -11.86
C ASN A 404 15.05 -10.64 -10.76
N PHE A 405 15.03 -9.97 -9.60
CA PHE A 405 14.25 -10.38 -8.44
C PHE A 405 13.57 -9.15 -7.81
N PRO A 406 12.34 -8.82 -8.25
CA PRO A 406 11.60 -7.70 -7.68
C PRO A 406 11.29 -7.96 -6.20
N GLN A 407 11.33 -6.91 -5.38
CA GLN A 407 10.86 -6.91 -4.00
C GLN A 407 11.46 -8.05 -3.13
N THR A 408 12.75 -8.34 -3.32
CA THR A 408 13.48 -9.24 -2.41
C THR A 408 13.52 -8.71 -0.99
N GLY A 409 13.49 -7.38 -0.85
CA GLY A 409 13.59 -6.68 0.41
C GLY A 409 15.02 -6.56 0.94
N LYS A 410 15.22 -5.60 1.84
CA LYS A 410 16.49 -5.29 2.50
C LYS A 410 16.22 -4.58 3.82
N VAL A 411 17.08 -4.80 4.81
CA VAL A 411 17.10 -4.01 6.05
C VAL A 411 18.39 -3.21 6.09
N PHE A 412 18.30 -1.91 6.37
CA PHE A 412 19.45 -1.05 6.61
C PHE A 412 19.61 -0.81 8.10
N ILE A 413 20.85 -0.58 8.54
CA ILE A 413 21.19 -0.32 9.93
C ILE A 413 22.00 0.97 9.97
N LEU A 414 21.64 1.89 10.86
CA LEU A 414 22.42 3.09 11.16
C LEU A 414 22.98 2.96 12.57
N PHE A 415 24.31 2.89 12.65
CA PHE A 415 24.97 2.71 13.94
C PHE A 415 25.02 4.02 14.70
N GLY A 416 24.39 4.05 15.87
CA GLY A 416 24.35 5.20 16.76
C GLY A 416 25.73 5.53 17.32
N ASN A 417 25.82 6.65 18.04
CA ASN A 417 26.95 6.93 18.92
C ASN A 417 26.52 7.94 19.99
N LYS A 418 27.46 8.37 20.83
CA LYS A 418 27.24 9.37 21.89
C LYS A 418 26.55 10.66 21.45
N THR A 419 26.76 11.06 20.19
CA THR A 419 26.19 12.28 19.60
C THR A 419 24.87 12.04 18.87
N GLY A 420 24.36 10.81 18.84
CA GLY A 420 23.14 10.43 18.13
C GLY A 420 23.41 9.62 16.86
N LEU A 421 22.37 9.50 16.03
CA LEU A 421 22.49 8.88 14.70
C LEU A 421 23.51 9.63 13.82
N PRO A 422 24.20 8.94 12.89
CA PRO A 422 25.20 9.57 12.04
C PRO A 422 24.57 10.60 11.08
N GLY A 423 25.41 11.37 10.36
CA GLY A 423 24.95 12.31 9.32
C GLY A 423 24.98 13.79 9.67
N PHE A 424 25.50 14.19 10.83
CA PHE A 424 25.67 15.60 11.19
C PHE A 424 26.57 16.34 10.18
N GLY A 425 25.97 17.16 9.31
CA GLY A 425 26.65 17.99 8.30
C GLY A 425 26.27 17.68 6.85
N TYR A 426 25.61 16.55 6.56
CA TYR A 426 25.08 16.23 5.23
C TYR A 426 23.57 16.43 5.21
N ILE A 427 23.07 17.22 4.25
CA ILE A 427 21.64 17.46 4.09
C ILE A 427 20.89 16.17 3.69
N ALA A 428 21.54 15.25 2.97
CA ALA A 428 20.96 13.98 2.51
C ALA A 428 22.01 12.87 2.36
N VAL A 429 21.71 11.64 2.81
CA VAL A 429 22.64 10.48 2.80
C VAL A 429 22.05 9.30 2.02
N ASN A 430 22.82 8.76 1.06
CA ASN A 430 22.43 7.61 0.23
C ASN A 430 22.91 6.29 0.84
N LEU A 431 21.98 5.48 1.34
CA LEU A 431 22.31 4.22 2.01
C LEU A 431 22.88 3.14 1.09
N ASP A 432 22.72 3.25 -0.22
CA ASP A 432 23.28 2.27 -1.16
C ASP A 432 24.80 2.43 -1.33
N ASN A 433 25.32 3.64 -1.11
CA ASN A 433 26.71 4.00 -1.40
C ASN A 433 27.47 4.54 -0.16
N THR A 434 26.88 4.48 1.03
CA THR A 434 27.51 4.99 2.26
C THR A 434 28.56 4.00 2.80
N PRO A 435 29.73 4.46 3.27
CA PRO A 435 30.75 3.59 3.86
C PRO A 435 30.23 2.80 5.07
N LEU A 436 30.61 1.52 5.15
CA LEU A 436 30.12 0.56 6.15
C LEU A 436 30.43 0.92 7.62
N ASN A 437 31.30 1.91 7.86
CA ASN A 437 31.74 2.24 9.22
C ASN A 437 30.66 2.90 10.08
N CYS A 438 29.61 3.47 9.48
CA CYS A 438 28.48 4.06 10.22
C CYS A 438 27.12 3.50 9.78
N THR A 439 27.12 2.60 8.80
CA THR A 439 25.91 2.01 8.23
C THR A 439 26.12 0.52 7.95
N GLY A 440 25.15 -0.32 8.29
CA GLY A 440 25.10 -1.75 7.96
C GLY A 440 23.89 -2.08 7.11
N TYR A 441 23.80 -3.33 6.67
CA TYR A 441 22.58 -3.86 6.06
C TYR A 441 22.49 -5.38 6.20
N ILE A 442 21.25 -5.89 6.11
CA ILE A 442 20.93 -7.31 6.01
C ILE A 442 20.22 -7.53 4.67
N LYS A 443 20.74 -8.48 3.87
CA LYS A 443 20.12 -8.90 2.61
C LYS A 443 19.17 -10.06 2.87
N SER A 444 18.09 -10.12 2.09
CA SER A 444 17.23 -11.31 2.05
C SER A 444 18.05 -12.57 1.76
N PRO A 445 17.89 -13.66 2.54
CA PRO A 445 18.57 -14.93 2.28
C PRO A 445 18.18 -15.60 0.95
N THR A 446 17.07 -15.16 0.33
CA THR A 446 16.52 -15.76 -0.89
C THR A 446 16.41 -14.75 -2.01
N LYS A 447 16.45 -15.23 -3.26
CA LYS A 447 16.22 -14.44 -4.47
C LYS A 447 14.77 -14.61 -4.94
N GLN A 448 13.83 -14.35 -4.06
CA GLN A 448 12.39 -14.41 -4.34
C GLN A 448 11.75 -13.06 -3.98
N GLN A 449 10.49 -12.84 -4.37
CA GLN A 449 9.68 -11.69 -3.93
C GLN A 449 9.24 -11.92 -2.48
N SER A 450 10.19 -11.93 -1.55
CA SER A 450 9.93 -12.27 -0.15
C SER A 450 9.51 -11.08 0.70
N ARG A 451 9.70 -9.85 0.19
CA ARG A 451 9.44 -8.60 0.91
C ARG A 451 10.13 -8.56 2.28
N PHE A 452 11.37 -9.02 2.32
CA PHE A 452 12.19 -9.05 3.53
C PHE A 452 12.37 -7.64 4.14
N GLY A 453 12.16 -7.53 5.45
CA GLY A 453 12.14 -6.23 6.14
C GLY A 453 10.75 -5.59 6.19
N SER A 454 9.68 -6.36 5.98
CA SER A 454 8.30 -5.89 6.16
C SER A 454 7.94 -5.64 7.63
N SER A 455 8.61 -6.37 8.53
CA SER A 455 8.55 -6.19 9.99
C SER A 455 9.93 -6.51 10.57
N ILE A 456 10.28 -5.86 11.68
CA ILE A 456 11.57 -6.01 12.35
C ILE A 456 11.35 -5.94 13.86
N ALA A 457 11.98 -6.83 14.62
CA ALA A 457 12.07 -6.75 16.07
C ALA A 457 13.52 -6.96 16.51
N VAL A 458 13.89 -6.35 17.64
CA VAL A 458 15.24 -6.42 18.22
C VAL A 458 15.11 -6.97 19.63
N VAL A 459 15.73 -8.11 19.90
CA VAL A 459 15.59 -8.86 21.16
C VAL A 459 16.77 -9.83 21.30
N ASP A 460 17.29 -9.99 22.51
CA ASP A 460 18.31 -11.01 22.82
C ASP A 460 17.62 -12.38 22.94
N ILE A 461 17.48 -13.10 21.82
CA ILE A 461 16.73 -14.36 21.75
C ILE A 461 17.53 -15.51 22.35
N ASN A 462 18.86 -15.45 22.26
CA ASN A 462 19.76 -16.49 22.72
C ASN A 462 20.37 -16.21 24.12
N LEU A 463 19.96 -15.12 24.77
CA LEU A 463 20.41 -14.71 26.11
C LEU A 463 21.94 -14.59 26.23
N ASP A 464 22.62 -14.15 25.18
CA ASP A 464 24.07 -13.96 25.18
C ASP A 464 24.51 -12.55 25.63
N GLY A 465 23.54 -11.68 25.91
CA GLY A 465 23.75 -10.30 26.32
C GLY A 465 23.87 -9.32 25.15
N VAL A 466 23.71 -9.78 23.91
CA VAL A 466 23.72 -8.98 22.69
C VAL A 466 22.34 -9.03 22.06
N LEU A 467 21.83 -7.89 21.58
CA LEU A 467 20.54 -7.87 20.91
C LEU A 467 20.61 -8.51 19.52
N ASP A 468 19.70 -9.44 19.25
CA ASP A 468 19.51 -10.07 17.95
C ASP A 468 18.46 -9.34 17.11
N ILE A 469 18.43 -9.67 15.81
CA ILE A 469 17.54 -9.03 14.83
C ILE A 469 16.62 -10.07 14.22
N ALA A 470 15.33 -9.99 14.51
CA ALA A 470 14.29 -10.77 13.83
C ALA A 470 13.70 -9.96 12.67
N VAL A 471 13.65 -10.55 11.47
CA VAL A 471 13.16 -9.91 10.25
C VAL A 471 12.09 -10.75 9.57
N GLY A 472 10.93 -10.15 9.33
CA GLY A 472 9.83 -10.77 8.61
C GLY A 472 9.94 -10.63 7.08
N ALA A 473 9.55 -11.69 6.38
CA ALA A 473 9.47 -11.78 4.93
C ALA A 473 8.13 -12.45 4.53
N PRO A 474 7.00 -11.73 4.65
CA PRO A 474 5.66 -12.30 4.57
C PRO A 474 5.24 -12.76 3.16
N ALA A 475 5.93 -12.32 2.11
CA ALA A 475 5.66 -12.75 0.74
C ALA A 475 6.56 -13.93 0.29
N PHE A 476 7.36 -14.49 1.19
CA PHE A 476 8.16 -15.68 0.88
C PHE A 476 7.28 -16.88 0.49
N SER A 477 7.74 -17.64 -0.51
CA SER A 477 7.08 -18.83 -1.02
C SER A 477 7.95 -20.06 -0.77
N ASN A 478 7.34 -21.14 -0.27
CA ASN A 478 7.98 -22.45 -0.22
C ASN A 478 8.01 -23.12 -1.61
N ASP A 479 7.21 -22.62 -2.55
CA ASP A 479 7.06 -23.17 -3.89
C ASP A 479 7.81 -22.35 -4.94
N GLU A 480 8.64 -23.03 -5.74
CA GLU A 480 9.37 -22.46 -6.87
C GLU A 480 8.63 -22.61 -8.21
N SER A 481 7.44 -23.26 -8.23
CA SER A 481 6.71 -23.67 -9.44
C SER A 481 5.90 -22.56 -10.15
N ASN A 482 6.13 -21.28 -9.82
CA ASN A 482 5.37 -20.12 -10.31
C ASN A 482 3.87 -20.12 -9.93
N SER A 483 3.52 -20.69 -8.78
CA SER A 483 2.18 -20.57 -8.17
C SER A 483 2.09 -19.35 -7.25
N ILE A 484 0.90 -18.74 -7.12
CA ILE A 484 0.68 -17.65 -6.17
C ILE A 484 0.55 -18.25 -4.77
N THR A 485 1.67 -18.37 -4.06
CA THR A 485 1.72 -18.76 -2.65
C THR A 485 2.59 -17.79 -1.85
N TYR A 486 2.19 -17.54 -0.61
CA TYR A 486 2.77 -16.63 0.36
C TYR A 486 2.79 -17.26 1.76
N ASN A 487 3.64 -18.26 1.95
CA ASN A 487 3.83 -18.91 3.26
C ASN A 487 4.39 -17.92 4.29
N GLY A 488 5.29 -17.04 3.85
CA GLY A 488 6.05 -16.15 4.72
C GLY A 488 7.10 -16.88 5.56
N VAL A 489 8.04 -16.11 6.10
CA VAL A 489 9.17 -16.62 6.90
C VAL A 489 9.68 -15.52 7.83
N ILE A 490 10.21 -15.92 8.99
CA ILE A 490 10.98 -15.02 9.87
C ILE A 490 12.41 -15.54 9.96
N TYR A 491 13.37 -14.63 9.77
CA TYR A 491 14.78 -14.89 9.92
C TYR A 491 15.32 -14.14 11.14
N VAL A 492 16.00 -14.84 12.04
CA VAL A 492 16.69 -14.24 13.18
C VAL A 492 18.19 -14.25 12.91
N PHE A 493 18.83 -13.10 13.04
CA PHE A 493 20.28 -12.93 12.92
C PHE A 493 20.80 -12.56 14.30
N TYR A 494 21.73 -13.35 14.82
CA TYR A 494 22.31 -13.02 16.11
C TYR A 494 23.14 -11.75 16.02
N GLY A 495 23.12 -10.97 17.10
CA GLY A 495 23.96 -9.79 17.25
C GLY A 495 25.44 -10.13 17.04
N THR A 496 26.20 -9.21 16.44
CA THR A 496 27.64 -9.45 16.21
C THR A 496 28.45 -8.29 16.78
N PRO A 497 28.94 -8.40 18.04
CA PRO A 497 29.70 -7.35 18.68
C PRO A 497 30.84 -6.87 17.77
N LYS A 498 30.83 -5.59 17.42
CA LYS A 498 31.87 -4.90 16.61
C LYS A 498 32.05 -5.38 15.16
N SER A 499 31.52 -6.55 14.77
CA SER A 499 31.68 -7.09 13.41
C SER A 499 30.73 -6.42 12.42
N ARG A 500 29.53 -6.02 12.88
CA ARG A 500 28.52 -5.31 12.07
C ARG A 500 28.13 -6.06 10.78
N HIS A 501 28.31 -7.38 10.75
CA HIS A 501 28.09 -8.23 9.58
C HIS A 501 27.04 -9.31 9.86
N PHE A 502 25.89 -9.21 9.20
CA PHE A 502 24.78 -10.15 9.32
C PHE A 502 24.63 -10.97 8.04
N LEU A 503 25.43 -12.05 7.91
CA LEU A 503 25.56 -12.79 6.66
C LEU A 503 24.56 -13.93 6.49
N ARG A 504 24.18 -14.62 7.57
CA ARG A 504 23.28 -15.79 7.54
C ARG A 504 22.39 -15.79 8.77
N PRO A 505 21.13 -16.25 8.64
CA PRO A 505 20.24 -16.39 9.78
C PRO A 505 20.72 -17.51 10.71
N ASN A 506 20.58 -17.27 12.01
CA ASN A 506 20.83 -18.23 13.09
C ASN A 506 19.58 -19.06 13.39
N ILE A 507 18.39 -18.46 13.26
CA ILE A 507 17.11 -19.17 13.36
C ILE A 507 16.26 -18.83 12.14
N THR A 508 15.59 -19.83 11.59
CA THR A 508 14.56 -19.65 10.56
C THR A 508 13.24 -20.22 11.05
N ILE A 509 12.19 -19.41 11.08
CA ILE A 509 10.83 -19.82 11.44
C ILE A 509 10.02 -19.86 10.16
N SER A 510 9.56 -21.06 9.79
CA SER A 510 8.79 -21.31 8.57
C SER A 510 7.32 -21.56 8.88
N CYS A 511 6.45 -21.34 7.90
CA CYS A 511 5.03 -21.67 7.98
C CYS A 511 4.62 -22.57 6.83
N GLN A 512 3.76 -23.56 7.07
CA GLN A 512 3.36 -24.53 6.06
C GLN A 512 2.18 -24.07 5.19
N PRO A 513 1.09 -23.46 5.72
CA PRO A 513 -0.02 -23.01 4.89
C PRO A 513 0.39 -22.00 3.82
N GLU A 514 -0.14 -22.16 2.60
CA GLU A 514 0.21 -21.38 1.41
C GLU A 514 -0.04 -19.88 1.54
N PHE A 515 -0.95 -19.44 2.41
CA PHE A 515 -1.23 -18.02 2.62
C PHE A 515 -1.01 -17.60 4.08
N CYS A 516 -0.10 -18.28 4.77
CA CYS A 516 0.22 -17.98 6.15
C CYS A 516 0.81 -16.58 6.35
N ARG A 517 1.60 -16.07 5.39
CA ARG A 517 2.25 -14.75 5.42
C ARG A 517 2.98 -14.42 6.72
N LEU A 518 3.66 -15.43 7.26
CA LEU A 518 4.45 -15.31 8.48
C LEU A 518 5.47 -14.16 8.40
N GLY A 519 5.62 -13.42 9.50
CA GLY A 519 6.46 -12.22 9.56
C GLY A 519 5.74 -10.94 9.13
N SER A 520 4.40 -10.93 9.20
CA SER A 520 3.60 -9.73 8.94
C SER A 520 3.69 -8.69 10.07
N SER A 521 3.73 -9.11 11.33
CA SER A 521 3.91 -8.23 12.50
C SER A 521 4.87 -8.87 13.51
N LEU A 522 5.85 -8.10 13.97
CA LEU A 522 6.81 -8.51 15.00
C LEU A 522 6.90 -7.41 16.07
N SER A 523 6.96 -7.83 17.33
CA SER A 523 7.24 -6.95 18.47
C SER A 523 7.90 -7.76 19.57
N THR A 524 8.21 -7.14 20.71
CA THR A 524 8.81 -7.80 21.86
C THR A 524 7.99 -7.55 23.11
N VAL A 525 8.00 -8.49 24.04
CA VAL A 525 7.52 -8.31 25.41
C VAL A 525 8.20 -9.33 26.31
N ASP A 526 8.53 -8.99 27.55
CA ASP A 526 8.75 -10.00 28.59
C ASP A 526 7.45 -10.79 28.82
N PHE A 527 7.36 -11.95 28.18
CA PHE A 527 6.14 -12.75 28.11
C PHE A 527 6.02 -13.70 29.30
N ASN A 528 7.14 -14.13 29.89
CA ASN A 528 7.15 -15.12 30.97
C ASN A 528 7.50 -14.51 32.34
N GLY A 529 7.85 -13.22 32.40
CA GLY A 529 8.22 -12.50 33.62
C GLY A 529 9.61 -12.83 34.14
N ASP A 530 10.51 -13.37 33.32
CA ASP A 530 11.89 -13.71 33.71
C ASP A 530 12.86 -12.53 33.63
N GLY A 531 12.39 -11.37 33.16
CA GLY A 531 13.17 -10.15 33.02
C GLY A 531 13.88 -10.00 31.67
N HIS A 532 13.71 -10.97 30.76
CA HIS A 532 14.18 -10.91 29.38
C HIS A 532 12.99 -10.70 28.43
N GLU A 533 13.20 -9.92 27.38
CA GLU A 533 12.18 -9.74 26.34
C GLU A 533 12.09 -10.98 25.45
N ASP A 534 10.89 -11.34 25.03
CA ASP A 534 10.59 -12.44 24.12
C ASP A 534 10.08 -11.92 22.77
N LEU A 535 10.24 -12.70 21.71
CA LEU A 535 9.76 -12.32 20.38
C LEU A 535 8.26 -12.62 20.23
N VAL A 536 7.46 -11.57 20.07
CA VAL A 536 6.03 -11.68 19.76
C VAL A 536 5.83 -11.72 18.24
N ILE A 537 5.07 -12.71 17.77
CA ILE A 537 4.77 -12.90 16.36
C ILE A 537 3.26 -12.73 16.14
N GLY A 538 2.88 -11.63 15.51
CA GLY A 538 1.52 -11.39 15.03
C GLY A 538 1.37 -11.87 13.59
N ASN A 539 0.42 -12.78 13.36
CA ASN A 539 0.15 -13.34 12.05
C ASN A 539 -1.34 -13.24 11.69
N PRO A 540 -1.79 -12.09 11.14
CA PRO A 540 -3.21 -11.81 10.87
C PRO A 540 -3.85 -12.71 9.82
N PHE A 541 -3.05 -13.41 9.00
CA PHE A 541 -3.54 -14.22 7.88
C PHE A 541 -3.54 -15.72 8.17
N TYR A 542 -3.13 -16.14 9.37
CA TYR A 542 -3.08 -17.55 9.76
C TYR A 542 -4.47 -18.21 9.76
N LEU A 543 -4.53 -19.49 9.37
CA LEU A 543 -5.76 -20.23 9.06
C LEU A 543 -5.89 -21.52 9.91
N PRO A 544 -6.26 -21.46 11.19
CA PRO A 544 -6.53 -22.68 11.95
C PRO A 544 -7.81 -23.40 11.46
N THR A 545 -8.74 -22.67 10.84
CA THR A 545 -10.11 -23.12 10.51
C THR A 545 -10.61 -22.59 9.16
N ASP A 546 -9.75 -22.56 8.13
CA ASP A 546 -10.02 -22.06 6.76
C ASP A 546 -10.28 -20.55 6.59
N ASN A 547 -10.40 -19.78 7.68
CA ASN A 547 -10.65 -18.33 7.66
C ASN A 547 -9.53 -17.52 8.35
N GLN A 548 -9.21 -16.33 7.81
CA GLN A 548 -8.13 -15.42 8.29
C GLN A 548 -8.49 -14.74 9.61
N THR A 549 -8.66 -15.51 10.69
CA THR A 549 -8.95 -14.98 12.02
C THR A 549 -7.76 -14.21 12.60
N GLY A 550 -6.54 -14.68 12.28
CA GLY A 550 -5.30 -14.15 12.80
C GLY A 550 -4.93 -14.76 14.15
N VAL A 551 -3.63 -14.79 14.43
CA VAL A 551 -3.08 -15.36 15.66
C VAL A 551 -1.90 -14.53 16.15
N VAL A 552 -1.74 -14.44 17.47
CA VAL A 552 -0.50 -13.97 18.10
C VAL A 552 0.11 -15.10 18.90
N THR A 553 1.41 -15.34 18.71
CA THR A 553 2.20 -16.33 19.47
C THR A 553 3.53 -15.71 19.88
N VAL A 554 4.34 -16.44 20.65
CA VAL A 554 5.61 -15.98 21.20
C VAL A 554 6.69 -17.04 20.99
N LEU A 555 7.88 -16.59 20.60
CA LEU A 555 9.12 -17.35 20.73
C LEU A 555 9.85 -16.86 21.98
N VAL A 556 9.89 -17.71 23.01
CA VAL A 556 10.53 -17.40 24.29
C VAL A 556 12.06 -17.42 24.14
N SER A 557 12.72 -16.40 24.68
CA SER A 557 14.18 -16.24 24.68
C SER A 557 14.84 -17.28 25.58
N LYS A 558 15.92 -17.91 25.11
CA LYS A 558 16.66 -18.94 25.88
C LYS A 558 18.06 -19.22 25.31
N ASP A 559 18.98 -19.58 26.20
CA ASP A 559 20.38 -19.92 25.91
C ASP A 559 20.60 -21.26 25.18
N THR A 560 19.54 -22.04 24.96
CA THR A 560 19.61 -23.38 24.36
C THR A 560 19.37 -23.43 22.85
N TYR A 561 19.13 -22.29 22.19
CA TYR A 561 18.97 -22.27 20.74
C TYR A 561 20.26 -22.68 20.02
N LYS A 562 20.13 -23.61 19.05
CA LYS A 562 21.26 -24.07 18.25
C LYS A 562 21.54 -23.10 17.11
N ALA A 563 22.79 -23.01 16.67
CA ALA A 563 23.13 -22.29 15.45
C ALA A 563 22.42 -22.94 14.24
N GLN A 564 21.81 -22.13 13.38
CA GLN A 564 21.06 -22.55 12.19
C GLN A 564 19.85 -23.45 12.50
N GLN A 565 19.14 -23.13 13.58
CA GLN A 565 17.94 -23.87 13.98
C GLN A 565 16.75 -23.51 13.09
N ASN A 566 16.03 -24.54 12.62
CA ASN A 566 14.76 -24.38 11.93
C ASN A 566 13.62 -24.67 12.89
N LEU A 567 12.68 -23.74 12.98
CA LEU A 567 11.44 -23.85 13.74
C LEU A 567 10.25 -23.77 12.79
N THR A 568 9.12 -24.31 13.22
CA THR A 568 7.85 -24.10 12.51
C THR A 568 6.93 -23.22 13.33
N PHE A 569 6.16 -22.39 12.64
CA PHE A 569 5.21 -21.49 13.29
C PHE A 569 4.12 -22.27 14.04
N GLU A 570 3.69 -23.40 13.48
CA GLU A 570 2.70 -24.29 14.06
C GLU A 570 3.15 -24.81 15.44
N GLN A 571 4.45 -25.13 15.61
CA GLN A 571 5.00 -25.51 16.92
C GLN A 571 4.86 -24.38 17.95
N LEU A 572 5.09 -23.13 17.54
CA LEU A 572 4.95 -21.98 18.44
C LEU A 572 3.48 -21.77 18.83
N VAL A 573 2.58 -21.86 17.85
CA VAL A 573 1.12 -21.78 18.03
C VAL A 573 0.60 -22.89 18.97
N GLU A 574 1.12 -24.11 18.84
CA GLU A 574 0.79 -25.23 19.74
C GLU A 574 1.25 -24.97 21.18
N ASN A 575 2.45 -24.39 21.35
CA ASN A 575 3.00 -24.06 22.67
C ASN A 575 2.19 -22.97 23.37
N TRP A 576 1.93 -21.85 22.70
CA TRP A 576 1.11 -20.77 23.22
C TRP A 576 0.55 -19.89 22.10
N ARG A 577 -0.69 -19.41 22.25
CA ARG A 577 -1.33 -18.55 21.26
C ARG A 577 -2.50 -17.76 21.80
N LEU A 578 -2.81 -16.67 21.12
CA LEU A 578 -4.07 -15.95 21.18
C LEU A 578 -4.69 -15.94 19.78
N PHE A 579 -5.90 -16.48 19.64
CA PHE A 579 -6.64 -16.41 18.38
C PHE A 579 -7.47 -15.14 18.29
N GLY A 580 -7.63 -14.65 17.06
CA GLY A 580 -8.59 -13.61 16.74
C GLY A 580 -10.02 -14.03 17.05
N HIS A 581 -10.86 -13.03 17.24
CA HIS A 581 -12.25 -13.23 17.66
C HIS A 581 -13.14 -13.61 16.48
N GLN A 582 -12.71 -13.33 15.25
CA GLN A 582 -13.56 -13.42 14.07
C GLN A 582 -12.78 -13.65 12.77
N ASP A 583 -13.42 -14.35 11.85
CA ASP A 583 -12.98 -14.54 10.47
C ASP A 583 -12.75 -13.21 9.73
N ASN A 584 -11.55 -13.08 9.14
CA ASN A 584 -11.08 -11.90 8.41
C ASN A 584 -10.93 -10.64 9.28
N GLY A 585 -10.96 -10.77 10.61
CA GLY A 585 -10.69 -9.66 11.52
C GLY A 585 -9.23 -9.19 11.49
N TRP A 586 -8.32 -10.09 11.08
CA TRP A 586 -6.87 -9.88 10.99
C TRP A 586 -6.24 -9.57 12.36
N PHE A 587 -6.53 -10.43 13.35
CA PHE A 587 -5.99 -10.28 14.69
C PHE A 587 -4.46 -10.40 14.69
N GLY A 588 -3.79 -9.46 15.36
CA GLY A 588 -2.33 -9.37 15.35
C GLY A 588 -1.77 -8.67 14.11
N ALA A 589 -2.59 -7.96 13.33
CA ALA A 589 -2.12 -7.15 12.21
C ALA A 589 -1.07 -6.11 12.64
N ARG A 590 -1.20 -5.60 13.86
CA ARG A 590 -0.17 -4.92 14.62
C ARG A 590 -0.18 -5.47 16.03
N SER A 591 1.00 -5.79 16.53
CA SER A 591 1.21 -6.17 17.92
C SER A 591 2.22 -5.24 18.57
N ARG A 592 2.01 -4.95 19.84
CA ARG A 592 2.97 -4.19 20.64
C ARG A 592 3.00 -4.76 22.05
N GLY A 593 4.19 -5.13 22.49
CA GLY A 593 4.46 -5.36 23.90
C GLY A 593 5.03 -4.11 24.55
N LYS A 594 4.60 -3.85 25.78
CA LYS A 594 5.22 -2.85 26.65
C LYS A 594 5.00 -3.28 28.09
N ASP A 595 6.06 -3.36 28.87
CA ASP A 595 6.03 -3.63 30.31
C ASP A 595 5.14 -4.83 30.75
N GLY A 596 5.20 -5.94 30.01
CA GLY A 596 4.42 -7.15 30.32
C GLY A 596 2.95 -7.10 29.90
N VAL A 597 2.55 -6.11 29.10
CA VAL A 597 1.23 -6.00 28.47
C VAL A 597 1.39 -6.17 26.96
N LEU A 598 0.68 -7.14 26.41
CA LEU A 598 0.60 -7.39 24.98
C LEU A 598 -0.68 -6.78 24.41
N MET A 599 -0.52 -5.91 23.41
CA MET A 599 -1.59 -5.34 22.61
C MET A 599 -1.62 -6.02 21.24
N ALA A 600 -2.81 -6.35 20.76
CA ALA A 600 -3.01 -6.92 19.43
C ALA A 600 -4.23 -6.28 18.76
N SER A 601 -4.02 -5.68 17.58
CA SER A 601 -5.07 -5.06 16.79
C SER A 601 -5.78 -6.08 15.90
N GLU A 602 -7.07 -5.86 15.65
CA GLU A 602 -7.92 -6.59 14.72
C GLU A 602 -8.68 -5.56 13.85
N PRO A 603 -7.99 -4.90 12.90
CA PRO A 603 -8.50 -3.69 12.25
C PRO A 603 -9.78 -3.91 11.44
N PHE A 604 -10.01 -5.14 10.98
CA PHE A 604 -11.16 -5.50 10.15
C PHE A 604 -12.25 -6.26 10.92
N TYR A 605 -12.17 -6.28 12.26
CA TYR A 605 -13.25 -6.78 13.11
C TYR A 605 -14.60 -6.16 12.72
N ARG A 606 -15.62 -7.01 12.61
CA ARG A 606 -16.99 -6.64 12.26
C ARG A 606 -17.89 -6.84 13.46
N LYS A 607 -18.78 -5.89 13.71
CA LYS A 607 -19.84 -6.06 14.72
C LYS A 607 -21.01 -6.80 14.08
N CYS A 608 -21.17 -8.05 14.46
CA CYS A 608 -22.11 -8.96 13.81
C CYS A 608 -23.55 -8.68 14.26
N ALA A 609 -24.49 -8.73 13.32
CA ALA A 609 -25.91 -8.63 13.61
C ALA A 609 -26.49 -9.91 14.23
N LEU A 610 -25.89 -11.07 13.95
CA LEU A 610 -26.39 -12.39 14.36
C LEU A 610 -25.38 -13.18 15.21
N PRO A 611 -25.84 -14.05 16.14
CA PRO A 611 -24.97 -14.99 16.86
C PRO A 611 -24.21 -15.92 15.91
N GLY A 612 -22.97 -16.28 16.28
CA GLY A 612 -22.09 -17.09 15.43
C GLY A 612 -21.46 -16.34 14.24
N CYS A 613 -21.86 -15.09 14.04
CA CYS A 613 -21.27 -14.15 13.09
C CYS A 613 -21.11 -14.62 11.62
N PRO A 614 -22.13 -15.21 11.00
CA PRO A 614 -22.12 -15.35 9.54
C PRO A 614 -22.12 -13.96 8.88
N LEU A 615 -21.54 -13.83 7.69
CA LEU A 615 -21.63 -12.59 6.90
C LEU A 615 -23.09 -12.18 6.70
N ASN A 616 -23.42 -10.95 7.05
CA ASN A 616 -24.76 -10.39 6.95
C ASN A 616 -24.73 -8.93 6.47
N SER A 617 -25.76 -8.52 5.73
CA SER A 617 -25.91 -7.15 5.23
C SER A 617 -26.16 -6.11 6.32
N GLN A 618 -26.48 -6.53 7.55
CA GLN A 618 -26.65 -5.66 8.72
C GLN A 618 -25.41 -5.61 9.62
N ASP A 619 -24.33 -6.33 9.27
CA ASP A 619 -23.09 -6.27 10.03
C ASP A 619 -22.46 -4.88 9.91
N ILE A 620 -21.83 -4.38 10.98
CA ILE A 620 -21.01 -3.18 10.89
C ILE A 620 -19.61 -3.60 10.45
N GLN A 621 -19.27 -3.27 9.20
CA GLN A 621 -18.04 -3.71 8.56
C GLN A 621 -16.81 -2.92 9.04
N SER A 622 -15.70 -3.63 9.28
CA SER A 622 -14.41 -3.03 9.67
C SER A 622 -14.50 -1.99 10.80
N ALA A 623 -15.32 -2.26 11.81
CA ALA A 623 -15.40 -1.45 13.01
C ALA A 623 -14.04 -1.42 13.74
N GLY A 624 -13.28 -2.51 13.64
CA GLY A 624 -11.96 -2.68 14.26
C GLY A 624 -12.05 -3.02 15.74
N ALA A 625 -11.01 -3.66 16.25
CA ALA A 625 -10.84 -3.92 17.67
C ALA A 625 -9.35 -3.91 18.08
N VAL A 626 -9.10 -3.77 19.38
CA VAL A 626 -7.79 -4.01 20.00
C VAL A 626 -7.95 -4.76 21.32
N THR A 627 -7.14 -5.79 21.50
CA THR A 627 -7.12 -6.61 22.71
C THR A 627 -5.86 -6.34 23.52
N PHE A 628 -6.03 -6.26 24.83
CA PHE A 628 -4.97 -6.11 25.81
C PHE A 628 -4.92 -7.35 26.68
N ASN A 629 -3.76 -8.01 26.74
CA ASN A 629 -3.53 -9.17 27.59
C ASN A 629 -2.27 -8.96 28.43
N ASN A 630 -2.33 -9.28 29.73
CA ASN A 630 -1.13 -9.35 30.53
C ASN A 630 -0.38 -10.64 30.22
N THR A 631 0.91 -10.50 29.98
CA THR A 631 1.84 -11.61 29.77
C THR A 631 2.83 -11.71 30.94
N GLY A 632 3.23 -10.57 31.53
CA GLY A 632 4.13 -10.51 32.68
C GLY A 632 3.49 -10.05 34.00
N SER A 633 4.32 -9.87 35.02
CA SER A 633 3.90 -9.46 36.37
C SER A 633 4.13 -7.97 36.70
N LYS A 634 4.84 -7.23 35.83
CA LYS A 634 5.29 -5.85 36.10
C LYS A 634 4.13 -4.85 36.21
N PHE A 635 3.10 -5.00 35.37
CA PHE A 635 1.91 -4.15 35.37
C PHE A 635 0.62 -4.97 35.39
N LYS A 636 -0.38 -4.49 36.15
CA LYS A 636 -1.73 -5.07 36.15
C LYS A 636 -2.62 -4.22 35.24
N PHE A 637 -2.68 -4.57 33.97
CA PHE A 637 -3.63 -3.98 33.02
C PHE A 637 -4.92 -4.81 33.02
N PRO A 638 -6.13 -4.23 32.95
CA PRO A 638 -7.34 -5.05 32.80
C PRO A 638 -7.31 -5.79 31.46
N SER A 639 -7.30 -7.13 31.44
CA SER A 639 -7.44 -7.87 30.19
C SER A 639 -8.80 -7.57 29.56
N MET A 640 -8.81 -6.96 28.38
CA MET A 640 -10.04 -6.48 27.73
C MET A 640 -9.86 -6.33 26.23
N THR A 641 -10.99 -6.28 25.51
CA THR A 641 -11.04 -5.93 24.10
C THR A 641 -11.89 -4.67 23.93
N LEU A 642 -11.36 -3.69 23.20
CA LEU A 642 -12.07 -2.48 22.82
C LEU A 642 -12.49 -2.59 21.36
N ASN A 643 -13.80 -2.55 21.12
CA ASN A 643 -14.39 -2.68 19.78
C ASN A 643 -14.86 -1.32 19.26
N GLY A 644 -14.75 -1.14 17.95
CA GLY A 644 -15.35 -0.01 17.25
C GLY A 644 -16.87 -0.04 17.25
N ARG A 645 -17.46 1.12 16.95
CA ARG A 645 -18.91 1.32 17.06
C ARG A 645 -19.55 1.44 15.69
N ASP A 646 -18.91 2.18 14.81
CA ASP A 646 -19.44 2.55 13.50
C ASP A 646 -18.65 1.85 12.37
N GLU A 647 -19.25 1.88 11.19
CA GLU A 647 -18.69 1.24 10.00
C GLU A 647 -17.40 1.94 9.57
N PHE A 648 -16.37 1.15 9.29
CA PHE A 648 -15.04 1.60 8.88
C PHE A 648 -14.30 2.45 9.93
N ASP A 649 -14.68 2.38 11.20
CA ASP A 649 -13.97 3.04 12.31
C ASP A 649 -12.49 2.62 12.39
N LEU A 650 -12.19 1.36 12.10
CA LEU A 650 -10.88 0.72 12.28
C LEU A 650 -10.32 0.95 13.71
N THR A 651 -11.19 0.89 14.71
CA THR A 651 -10.82 1.11 16.12
C THR A 651 -9.68 0.19 16.53
N GLY A 652 -8.69 0.74 17.24
CA GLY A 652 -7.54 -0.03 17.68
C GLY A 652 -6.46 -0.25 16.61
N TYR A 653 -6.54 0.45 15.46
CA TYR A 653 -5.51 0.43 14.42
C TYR A 653 -4.11 0.77 14.94
N SER A 654 -4.02 1.64 15.96
CA SER A 654 -2.84 1.93 16.75
C SER A 654 -3.25 2.11 18.20
N ALA A 655 -2.43 1.64 19.12
CA ALA A 655 -2.59 1.88 20.55
C ALA A 655 -1.22 1.93 21.23
N ASP A 656 -1.14 2.72 22.29
CA ASP A 656 0.03 2.79 23.18
C ASP A 656 -0.40 3.26 24.56
N PHE A 657 0.44 3.07 25.57
CA PHE A 657 0.24 3.67 26.88
C PHE A 657 1.51 4.35 27.40
N GLY A 658 1.33 5.31 28.30
CA GLY A 658 2.42 6.07 28.90
C GLY A 658 1.95 6.96 30.04
N PHE A 659 2.82 7.88 30.45
CA PHE A 659 2.66 8.77 31.60
C PHE A 659 2.74 10.26 31.19
N PRO A 660 1.76 10.78 30.43
CA PRO A 660 1.85 12.14 29.87
C PRO A 660 1.47 13.27 30.83
N TYR A 661 0.69 13.01 31.88
CA TYR A 661 0.27 14.04 32.85
C TYR A 661 1.16 14.09 34.08
N ASP A 662 1.50 12.91 34.59
CA ASP A 662 2.27 12.70 35.80
C ASP A 662 2.92 11.29 35.74
N ASN A 663 3.92 11.04 36.58
CA ASN A 663 4.71 9.80 36.55
C ASN A 663 4.00 8.59 37.21
N THR A 664 2.69 8.68 37.48
CA THR A 664 1.91 7.68 38.22
C THR A 664 0.62 7.26 37.50
N SER A 665 0.00 8.16 36.76
CA SER A 665 -1.26 7.97 36.05
C SER A 665 -1.01 7.32 34.70
N LEU A 666 -1.31 6.04 34.60
CA LEU A 666 -1.18 5.29 33.36
C LEU A 666 -2.29 5.68 32.38
N ILE A 667 -1.90 6.24 31.24
CA ILE A 667 -2.82 6.66 30.18
C ILE A 667 -2.70 5.73 28.99
N LEU A 668 -3.82 5.17 28.57
CA LEU A 668 -3.98 4.42 27.34
C LEU A 668 -4.48 5.33 26.22
N ALA A 669 -3.77 5.38 25.09
CA ALA A 669 -4.21 5.99 23.85
C ALA A 669 -4.71 4.92 22.87
N VAL A 670 -5.89 5.11 22.30
CA VAL A 670 -6.47 4.23 21.27
C VAL A 670 -6.92 5.05 20.09
N SER A 671 -6.49 4.67 18.89
CA SER A 671 -6.90 5.33 17.64
C SER A 671 -8.22 4.79 17.10
N VAL A 672 -8.98 5.67 16.46
CA VAL A 672 -10.11 5.35 15.57
C VAL A 672 -9.91 6.16 14.28
N PRO A 673 -9.00 5.73 13.38
CA PRO A 673 -8.60 6.55 12.22
C PRO A 673 -9.73 6.75 11.19
N GLY A 674 -10.74 5.87 11.18
CA GLY A 674 -11.93 6.01 10.34
C GLY A 674 -13.03 6.91 10.93
N ALA A 675 -12.86 7.39 12.16
CA ALA A 675 -13.88 8.17 12.85
C ALA A 675 -14.35 9.37 12.03
N MET A 676 -15.67 9.56 12.03
CA MET A 676 -16.29 10.78 11.51
C MET A 676 -16.18 11.89 12.57
N VAL A 677 -15.63 13.03 12.18
CA VAL A 677 -15.48 14.19 13.05
C VAL A 677 -16.47 15.27 12.63
N TYR A 678 -17.10 15.91 13.61
CA TYR A 678 -17.94 17.08 13.41
C TYR A 678 -17.10 18.33 13.62
N GLY A 679 -17.07 19.19 12.60
CA GLY A 679 -16.24 20.37 12.59
C GLY A 679 -16.96 21.61 12.09
N GLU A 680 -16.23 22.71 12.00
CA GLU A 680 -16.69 23.97 11.44
C GLU A 680 -15.66 24.52 10.47
N ILE A 681 -16.10 24.86 9.25
CA ILE A 681 -15.30 25.58 8.24
C ILE A 681 -15.94 26.94 8.03
N LEU A 682 -15.23 28.01 8.37
CA LEU A 682 -15.71 29.39 8.32
C LEU A 682 -17.09 29.53 8.99
N THR A 683 -17.26 28.94 10.19
CA THR A 683 -18.52 28.86 10.96
C THR A 683 -19.64 28.01 10.34
N ILE A 684 -19.38 27.32 9.23
CA ILE A 684 -20.31 26.37 8.61
C ILE A 684 -20.05 24.98 9.21
N PRO A 685 -21.05 24.37 9.88
CA PRO A 685 -20.92 23.01 10.38
C PRO A 685 -20.68 22.02 9.23
N VAL A 686 -19.69 21.16 9.39
CA VAL A 686 -19.32 20.14 8.40
C VAL A 686 -19.15 18.77 9.05
N LYS A 687 -19.41 17.71 8.27
CA LYS A 687 -19.10 16.34 8.65
C LYS A 687 -17.88 15.89 7.87
N LEU A 688 -16.80 15.61 8.58
CA LEU A 688 -15.54 15.17 7.99
C LEU A 688 -15.42 13.65 8.17
N ARG A 689 -15.70 12.90 7.10
CA ARG A 689 -15.62 11.42 7.09
C ARG A 689 -14.15 10.97 7.11
N TRP A 690 -13.86 9.93 7.90
CA TRP A 690 -12.51 9.35 8.03
C TRP A 690 -11.42 10.36 8.33
N THR A 691 -11.77 11.25 9.24
CA THR A 691 -10.85 12.27 9.71
C THR A 691 -9.91 11.67 10.72
N GLY A 692 -10.46 10.83 11.59
CA GLY A 692 -9.73 10.11 12.62
C GLY A 692 -9.72 10.83 13.96
N THR A 693 -9.76 10.02 15.02
CA THR A 693 -9.76 10.47 16.42
C THR A 693 -8.82 9.58 17.24
N VAL A 694 -8.15 10.18 18.23
CA VAL A 694 -7.41 9.44 19.27
C VAL A 694 -8.08 9.70 20.62
N ILE A 695 -8.42 8.62 21.34
CA ILE A 695 -9.08 8.71 22.64
C ILE A 695 -8.09 8.29 23.73
N LEU A 696 -7.99 9.10 24.78
CA LEU A 696 -7.16 8.82 25.94
C LEU A 696 -8.01 8.36 27.11
N PHE A 697 -7.59 7.25 27.73
CA PHE A 697 -8.21 6.67 28.91
C PHE A 697 -7.21 6.61 30.07
N ASN A 698 -7.63 7.08 31.24
CA ASN A 698 -6.95 6.73 32.48
C ASN A 698 -7.28 5.26 32.83
N VAL A 699 -6.24 4.46 33.04
CA VAL A 699 -6.35 3.04 33.38
C VAL A 699 -6.46 2.89 34.89
N THR A 700 -7.63 2.52 35.39
CA THR A 700 -7.90 2.34 36.82
C THR A 700 -8.19 0.88 37.15
N THR A 701 -8.18 0.53 38.44
CA THR A 701 -8.60 -0.80 38.91
C THR A 701 -10.05 -1.12 38.57
N ASN A 702 -10.89 -0.09 38.35
CA ASN A 702 -12.31 -0.23 38.05
C ASN A 702 -12.63 -0.14 36.54
N GLY A 703 -11.61 -0.08 35.69
CA GLY A 703 -11.74 0.03 34.23
C GLY A 703 -11.17 1.34 33.66
N LEU A 704 -11.60 1.67 32.45
CA LEU A 704 -11.12 2.82 31.68
C LEU A 704 -11.99 4.05 31.90
N VAL A 705 -11.38 5.19 32.21
CA VAL A 705 -12.06 6.49 32.30
C VAL A 705 -11.50 7.40 31.21
N GLN A 706 -12.34 7.83 30.26
CA GLN A 706 -11.89 8.75 29.22
C GLN A 706 -11.49 10.09 29.84
N VAL A 707 -10.28 10.56 29.54
CA VAL A 707 -9.73 11.83 30.04
C VAL A 707 -9.57 12.88 28.96
N ALA A 708 -9.33 12.47 27.71
CA ALA A 708 -9.21 13.36 26.57
C ALA A 708 -9.59 12.65 25.26
N HIS A 709 -9.86 13.45 24.23
CA HIS A 709 -9.84 12.99 22.83
C HIS A 709 -9.24 14.07 21.93
N PHE A 710 -8.61 13.62 20.85
CA PHE A 710 -7.94 14.44 19.86
C PHE A 710 -8.55 14.11 18.50
N ASP A 711 -9.20 15.08 17.89
CA ASP A 711 -9.80 14.95 16.56
C ASP A 711 -8.88 15.58 15.49
N GLY A 712 -8.75 14.90 14.35
CA GLY A 712 -8.11 15.45 13.16
C GLY A 712 -8.96 16.53 12.49
N ASP A 713 -8.36 17.33 11.60
CA ASP A 713 -9.00 18.50 10.96
C ASP A 713 -9.20 18.36 9.45
N ARG A 714 -8.95 17.18 8.88
CA ARG A 714 -9.04 16.92 7.44
C ARG A 714 -9.76 15.63 7.14
N LYS A 715 -10.69 15.68 6.19
CA LYS A 715 -11.39 14.51 5.67
C LYS A 715 -10.36 13.53 5.09
N LEU A 716 -10.59 12.23 5.26
CA LEU A 716 -9.71 11.15 4.78
C LEU A 716 -8.28 11.17 5.33
N ALA A 717 -7.94 12.04 6.30
CA ALA A 717 -6.56 12.17 6.79
C ALA A 717 -6.07 10.98 7.62
N MET A 718 -7.01 10.17 8.14
CA MET A 718 -6.74 9.02 9.00
C MET A 718 -5.88 9.40 10.21
N PHE A 719 -6.22 10.49 10.89
CA PHE A 719 -5.58 10.93 12.13
C PHE A 719 -5.65 9.83 13.19
N GLY A 720 -4.50 9.47 13.77
CA GLY A 720 -4.37 8.31 14.66
C GLY A 720 -3.86 7.05 13.98
N SER A 721 -3.47 7.08 12.70
CA SER A 721 -2.86 5.92 12.02
C SER A 721 -1.58 5.41 12.68
N PHE A 722 -0.91 6.27 13.46
CA PHE A 722 0.25 5.99 14.29
C PHE A 722 0.08 6.72 15.62
N ILE A 723 0.39 6.04 16.73
CA ILE A 723 0.44 6.61 18.07
C ILE A 723 1.69 6.07 18.79
N LYS A 724 2.45 6.97 19.43
CA LYS A 724 3.55 6.61 20.33
C LYS A 724 3.65 7.59 21.49
N PHE A 725 3.82 7.05 22.70
CA PHE A 725 4.28 7.77 23.88
C PHE A 725 5.79 7.63 24.01
N ALA A 726 6.48 8.77 24.16
CA ALA A 726 7.91 8.84 24.44
C ALA A 726 8.29 10.25 24.93
N ASP A 727 9.24 10.35 25.86
CA ASP A 727 9.81 11.64 26.29
C ASP A 727 10.80 12.18 25.24
N LEU A 728 10.34 13.10 24.37
CA LEU A 728 11.19 13.67 23.34
C LEU A 728 12.10 14.77 23.88
N ASN A 729 11.63 15.55 24.85
CA ASN A 729 12.32 16.76 25.31
C ASN A 729 13.15 16.54 26.60
N GLY A 730 13.10 15.35 27.17
CA GLY A 730 13.84 14.94 28.37
C GLY A 730 13.30 15.51 29.68
N ASP A 731 12.05 15.98 29.73
CA ASP A 731 11.47 16.58 30.94
C ASP A 731 10.86 15.57 31.92
N GLY A 732 10.91 14.28 31.58
CA GLY A 732 10.47 13.17 32.41
C GLY A 732 8.99 12.82 32.25
N PHE A 733 8.25 13.50 31.37
CA PHE A 733 6.88 13.14 30.99
C PHE A 733 6.85 12.56 29.58
N ASP A 734 6.00 11.56 29.35
CA ASP A 734 5.83 11.02 28.01
C ASP A 734 5.10 12.03 27.11
N ASP A 735 5.68 12.37 25.97
CA ASP A 735 5.02 13.14 24.92
C ASP A 735 4.15 12.21 24.04
N LEU A 736 3.06 12.73 23.51
CA LEU A 736 2.16 11.98 22.61
C LEU A 736 2.40 12.37 21.15
N LEU A 737 2.81 11.39 20.35
CA LEU A 737 2.96 11.52 18.90
C LEU A 737 1.73 10.94 18.20
N ILE A 738 1.10 11.71 17.29
CA ILE A 738 -0.06 11.27 16.51
C ILE A 738 0.16 11.50 15.02
N GLY A 739 0.05 10.43 14.23
CA GLY A 739 0.23 10.47 12.78
C GLY A 739 -1.07 10.57 11.98
N ALA A 740 -1.04 11.31 10.87
CA ALA A 740 -2.13 11.47 9.91
C ALA A 740 -1.57 11.39 8.46
N PRO A 741 -1.30 10.18 7.94
CA PRO A 741 -0.53 9.97 6.70
C PRO A 741 -1.20 10.44 5.43
N LEU A 742 -2.53 10.59 5.43
CA LEU A 742 -3.32 11.03 4.28
C LEU A 742 -3.79 12.50 4.41
N HIS A 743 -3.29 13.21 5.42
CA HIS A 743 -3.60 14.63 5.61
C HIS A 743 -3.15 15.45 4.39
N SER A 744 -4.05 16.28 3.88
CA SER A 744 -3.79 17.22 2.78
C SER A 744 -4.06 18.66 3.23
N ASP A 745 -3.29 19.60 2.69
CA ASP A 745 -3.53 21.04 2.91
C ASP A 745 -4.71 21.58 2.10
N ASP A 746 -5.21 20.83 1.11
CA ASP A 746 -6.46 21.17 0.43
C ASP A 746 -7.67 20.86 1.32
N TRP A 747 -8.44 21.90 1.62
CA TRP A 747 -9.65 21.82 2.44
C TRP A 747 -10.92 21.63 1.60
N THR A 748 -10.85 21.77 0.27
CA THR A 748 -12.04 21.72 -0.57
C THR A 748 -12.43 20.30 -0.98
N ASP A 749 -11.54 19.31 -0.86
CA ASP A 749 -11.65 17.93 -1.40
C ASP A 749 -12.04 17.85 -2.90
N LEU A 750 -12.22 19.01 -3.55
CA LEU A 750 -12.68 19.21 -4.91
C LEU A 750 -11.52 19.45 -5.87
N ILE A 751 -10.27 19.56 -5.36
CA ILE A 751 -9.08 19.74 -6.18
C ILE A 751 -8.48 18.37 -6.49
N PRO A 752 -8.42 17.98 -7.77
CA PRO A 752 -7.73 16.76 -8.15
C PRO A 752 -6.30 16.76 -7.61
N ARG A 753 -5.94 15.80 -6.73
CA ARG A 753 -4.59 15.68 -6.13
C ARG A 753 -3.48 15.46 -7.15
N PHE A 754 -3.78 15.15 -8.41
CA PHE A 754 -2.78 15.15 -9.48
C PHE A 754 -2.40 16.57 -9.94
N LEU A 755 -3.21 17.59 -9.63
CA LEU A 755 -2.96 19.00 -9.98
C LEU A 755 -2.26 19.79 -8.86
N ASN A 756 -2.08 19.19 -7.68
CA ASN A 756 -1.53 19.88 -6.52
C ASN A 756 -0.19 19.28 -6.07
N ILE A 757 0.69 20.16 -5.61
CA ILE A 757 2.03 19.83 -5.08
C ILE A 757 1.92 19.67 -3.56
N ASP A 758 0.84 19.05 -3.09
CA ASP A 758 0.49 19.02 -1.67
C ASP A 758 1.49 18.22 -0.85
N GLU A 759 1.77 18.75 0.33
CA GLU A 759 2.56 18.12 1.37
C GLU A 759 1.69 17.07 2.08
N ASP A 760 1.66 15.84 1.57
CA ASP A 760 0.85 14.77 2.18
C ASP A 760 1.49 14.16 3.43
N GLY A 761 0.67 14.11 4.48
CA GLY A 761 1.01 13.49 5.75
C GLY A 761 1.38 14.51 6.82
N ARG A 762 1.08 14.19 8.08
CA ARG A 762 1.44 14.98 9.26
C ARG A 762 1.80 14.08 10.42
N LEU A 763 2.73 14.54 11.25
CA LEU A 763 2.97 13.98 12.58
C LEU A 763 2.88 15.12 13.60
N TYR A 764 1.93 15.02 14.52
CA TYR A 764 1.66 15.98 15.58
C TYR A 764 2.36 15.54 16.86
N ILE A 765 2.97 16.49 17.57
CA ILE A 765 3.66 16.25 18.84
C ILE A 765 2.96 17.06 19.94
N PHE A 766 2.42 16.38 20.94
CA PHE A 766 1.79 16.99 22.11
C PHE A 766 2.68 16.76 23.32
N TYR A 767 3.30 17.82 23.82
CA TYR A 767 4.25 17.74 24.93
C TYR A 767 3.56 17.42 26.25
N GLY A 768 4.11 16.45 26.98
CA GLY A 768 3.66 16.03 28.31
C GLY A 768 3.84 17.11 29.39
N GLY A 769 3.39 16.79 30.60
CA GLY A 769 3.48 17.63 31.79
C GLY A 769 2.19 18.38 32.11
N SER A 770 2.30 19.44 32.91
CA SER A 770 1.14 20.11 33.54
C SER A 770 0.15 20.77 32.55
N ASN A 771 0.59 21.03 31.32
CA ASN A 771 -0.23 21.64 30.27
C ASN A 771 -0.75 20.61 29.26
N PHE A 772 -0.51 19.31 29.47
CA PHE A 772 -0.98 18.29 28.53
C PHE A 772 -2.52 18.34 28.41
N PRO A 773 -3.10 18.32 27.19
CA PRO A 773 -4.52 18.60 27.00
C PRO A 773 -5.46 17.59 27.65
N THR A 774 -6.57 18.07 28.23
CA THR A 774 -7.69 17.25 28.73
C THR A 774 -8.99 17.59 28.01
N GLY A 775 -10.00 16.71 28.07
CA GLY A 775 -11.31 16.95 27.45
C GLY A 775 -11.28 16.88 25.92
N ASN A 776 -11.79 17.89 25.22
CA ASN A 776 -11.64 18.00 23.77
C ASN A 776 -10.33 18.75 23.46
N ALA A 777 -9.28 18.00 23.16
CA ALA A 777 -7.92 18.50 23.10
C ALA A 777 -7.58 19.27 21.82
N THR A 778 -8.37 19.12 20.75
CA THR A 778 -8.11 19.78 19.45
C THR A 778 -9.17 20.80 19.08
N PHE A 779 -10.23 20.92 19.88
CA PHE A 779 -11.23 21.99 19.77
C PHE A 779 -10.84 23.19 20.64
N THR A 780 -10.53 24.33 20.02
CA THR A 780 -10.21 25.57 20.72
C THR A 780 -10.97 26.75 20.11
N LYS A 781 -11.18 27.82 20.89
CA LYS A 781 -11.80 29.06 20.39
C LYS A 781 -10.90 29.81 19.41
N ASP A 782 -9.60 29.53 19.42
CA ASP A 782 -8.58 30.20 18.61
C ASP A 782 -8.35 29.52 17.25
N CYS A 783 -9.14 28.49 16.93
CA CYS A 783 -9.20 27.91 15.61
C CYS A 783 -9.56 28.98 14.57
N LEU A 784 -8.67 29.24 13.62
CA LEU A 784 -8.81 30.30 12.60
C LEU A 784 -9.80 29.89 11.48
N GLY A 785 -11.08 29.74 11.83
CA GLY A 785 -12.14 29.36 10.90
C GLY A 785 -12.11 27.89 10.46
N PHE A 786 -11.34 27.03 11.12
CA PHE A 786 -11.32 25.59 10.91
C PHE A 786 -11.25 24.89 12.25
N SER A 787 -12.31 24.16 12.62
CA SER A 787 -12.37 23.38 13.86
C SER A 787 -12.74 21.92 13.54
N PRO A 788 -12.13 20.92 14.18
CA PRO A 788 -11.01 21.04 15.15
C PRO A 788 -9.72 21.54 14.49
N CYS A 789 -8.73 21.94 15.29
CA CYS A 789 -7.44 22.46 14.81
C CYS A 789 -6.26 21.87 15.61
N PRO A 790 -5.89 20.59 15.39
CA PRO A 790 -4.83 19.91 16.15
C PRO A 790 -3.47 20.61 16.06
N TRP A 791 -3.18 21.26 14.93
CA TRP A 791 -1.95 22.06 14.73
C TRP A 791 -1.83 23.26 15.68
N LYS A 792 -2.91 23.71 16.33
CA LYS A 792 -2.87 24.77 17.34
C LYS A 792 -2.52 24.29 18.73
N THR A 793 -2.92 23.07 19.06
CA THR A 793 -2.74 22.48 20.39
C THR A 793 -1.49 21.61 20.46
N ALA A 794 -1.03 21.09 19.32
CA ALA A 794 0.28 20.47 19.19
C ALA A 794 1.39 21.47 19.55
N GLY A 795 2.37 21.02 20.31
CA GLY A 795 3.54 21.80 20.65
C GLY A 795 4.43 22.04 19.44
N ASP A 796 4.59 21.01 18.62
CA ASP A 796 5.29 21.03 17.34
C ASP A 796 4.67 20.03 16.35
N MET A 797 5.03 20.18 15.07
CA MET A 797 4.50 19.38 13.98
C MET A 797 5.58 19.09 12.94
N VAL A 798 5.55 17.88 12.40
CA VAL A 798 6.36 17.49 11.24
C VAL A 798 5.49 17.46 10.00
N ILE A 799 5.97 18.18 8.99
CA ILE A 799 5.41 18.25 7.63
C ILE A 799 6.38 17.58 6.65
N PRO A 800 5.89 17.06 5.52
CA PRO A 800 6.72 16.41 4.53
C PRO A 800 7.54 17.39 3.71
N VAL A 801 8.81 17.03 3.49
CA VAL A 801 9.75 17.82 2.67
C VAL A 801 9.52 17.59 1.17
N SER A 802 8.87 16.48 0.80
CA SER A 802 8.49 16.14 -0.57
C SER A 802 6.98 15.92 -0.68
N PRO A 803 6.33 16.28 -1.80
CA PRO A 803 4.92 15.96 -2.01
C PRO A 803 4.65 14.47 -1.93
N LYS A 804 3.45 14.08 -1.49
CA LYS A 804 2.99 12.69 -1.45
C LYS A 804 3.88 11.73 -0.64
N ALA A 805 4.52 12.22 0.42
CA ALA A 805 5.50 11.46 1.20
C ALA A 805 4.89 10.45 2.18
N TYR A 806 3.63 10.62 2.59
CA TYR A 806 2.91 9.77 3.56
C TYR A 806 3.56 9.79 4.96
N ILE A 807 3.99 10.97 5.42
CA ILE A 807 4.51 11.14 6.78
C ILE A 807 3.40 10.95 7.81
N GLY A 808 3.72 10.33 8.96
CA GLY A 808 2.74 10.03 10.01
C GLY A 808 2.20 8.61 9.93
N ARG A 809 2.79 7.76 9.08
CA ARG A 809 2.54 6.32 9.09
C ARG A 809 3.30 5.59 10.21
N ASP A 810 4.55 5.99 10.45
CA ASP A 810 5.44 5.37 11.42
C ASP A 810 6.55 6.34 11.85
N ALA A 811 7.04 6.19 13.08
CA ALA A 811 8.15 6.97 13.63
C ALA A 811 8.83 6.24 14.79
N GLU A 812 10.13 6.47 14.96
CA GLU A 812 10.93 5.88 16.04
C GLU A 812 11.69 6.95 16.84
N VAL A 813 11.83 6.73 18.15
CA VAL A 813 12.45 7.66 19.09
C VAL A 813 13.70 7.00 19.68
N LEU A 814 14.86 7.61 19.44
CA LEU A 814 16.14 7.15 19.94
C LEU A 814 16.68 8.15 20.95
N GLU A 815 16.75 7.71 22.19
CA GLU A 815 17.30 8.50 23.28
C GLU A 815 18.81 8.30 23.41
N TYR A 816 19.54 9.41 23.50
CA TYR A 816 20.98 9.46 23.75
C TYR A 816 21.25 10.25 25.05
N PRO A 817 22.50 10.24 25.57
CA PRO A 817 22.80 10.91 26.83
C PRO A 817 22.53 12.42 26.85
N THR A 818 22.63 13.10 25.71
CA THR A 818 22.52 14.57 25.63
C THR A 818 21.36 15.07 24.77
N LYS A 819 20.72 14.18 24.02
CA LYS A 819 19.69 14.53 23.03
C LYS A 819 18.79 13.34 22.75
N THR A 820 17.69 13.62 22.07
CA THR A 820 16.78 12.61 21.52
C THR A 820 16.68 12.81 20.01
N ASN A 821 16.76 11.73 19.23
CA ASN A 821 16.48 11.72 17.80
C ASN A 821 15.09 11.16 17.54
N LEU A 822 14.24 11.94 16.89
CA LEU A 822 12.98 11.48 16.31
C LEU A 822 13.21 11.17 14.84
N VAL A 823 12.91 9.94 14.45
CA VAL A 823 13.02 9.47 13.07
C VAL A 823 11.63 9.27 12.51
N VAL A 824 11.32 9.97 11.43
CA VAL A 824 9.99 9.98 10.82
C VAL A 824 10.06 9.29 9.46
N SER A 825 9.19 8.31 9.26
CA SER A 825 9.10 7.57 8.00
C SER A 825 8.34 8.35 6.93
N ALA A 826 8.86 8.29 5.70
CA ALA A 826 8.26 8.84 4.49
C ALA A 826 8.33 7.82 3.35
N VAL A 827 7.66 6.68 3.53
CA VAL A 827 7.75 5.49 2.66
C VAL A 827 7.38 5.74 1.19
N ARG A 828 6.62 6.80 0.89
CA ARG A 828 6.21 7.16 -0.48
C ARG A 828 6.94 8.37 -1.05
N SER A 829 7.91 8.93 -0.31
CA SER A 829 8.69 10.07 -0.80
C SER A 829 9.42 9.76 -2.11
N THR A 830 9.47 10.78 -2.97
CA THR A 830 10.13 10.75 -4.27
C THR A 830 11.29 11.74 -4.24
N ASP A 831 12.49 11.28 -4.63
CA ASP A 831 13.61 12.18 -4.87
C ASP A 831 13.51 12.74 -6.31
N TYR A 832 12.74 13.83 -6.43
CA TYR A 832 12.52 14.52 -7.70
C TYR A 832 13.82 15.05 -8.33
N PHE A 833 14.81 15.43 -7.51
CA PHE A 833 16.07 15.98 -8.01
C PHE A 833 16.95 14.91 -8.65
N ARG A 834 16.81 13.66 -8.22
CA ARG A 834 17.60 12.52 -8.72
C ARG A 834 16.82 11.59 -9.66
N GLY A 835 15.53 11.86 -9.88
CA GLY A 835 14.71 11.13 -10.83
C GLY A 835 14.28 9.73 -10.36
N PHE A 836 14.29 9.45 -9.06
CA PHE A 836 13.88 8.16 -8.50
C PHE A 836 12.51 8.25 -7.80
N PRO A 837 11.43 7.76 -8.42
CA PRO A 837 10.09 7.84 -7.84
C PRO A 837 9.90 6.86 -6.67
N HIS A 838 9.26 7.31 -5.58
CA HIS A 838 8.77 6.46 -4.50
C HIS A 838 9.80 5.47 -3.89
N THR A 839 11.06 5.89 -3.75
CA THR A 839 12.11 5.08 -3.09
C THR A 839 11.83 4.89 -1.59
N GLY A 840 11.11 5.85 -1.00
CA GLY A 840 11.00 6.01 0.44
C GLY A 840 12.24 6.74 1.00
N SER A 841 12.03 7.42 2.12
CA SER A 841 13.06 8.13 2.88
C SER A 841 12.70 8.12 4.36
N ILE A 842 13.69 8.36 5.22
CA ILE A 842 13.46 8.71 6.61
C ILE A 842 14.06 10.09 6.90
N TYR A 843 13.41 10.86 7.77
CA TYR A 843 13.83 12.20 8.17
C TYR A 843 14.17 12.22 9.66
N ILE A 844 15.27 12.88 10.03
CA ILE A 844 15.69 12.98 11.43
C ILE A 844 15.41 14.39 11.97
N TYR A 845 14.88 14.43 13.18
CA TYR A 845 14.71 15.61 14.01
C TYR A 845 15.45 15.39 15.33
N THR A 846 16.00 16.46 15.90
CA THR A 846 16.78 16.38 17.15
C THR A 846 16.18 17.31 18.19
N PHE A 847 16.11 16.82 19.42
CA PHE A 847 15.68 17.56 20.60
C PHE A 847 16.79 17.49 21.64
N ASP A 848 17.18 18.63 22.20
CA ASP A 848 18.12 18.68 23.31
C ASP A 848 17.38 18.29 24.60
N LYS A 849 18.01 17.47 25.45
CA LYS A 849 17.45 17.12 26.76
C LYS A 849 17.54 18.34 27.69
N LYS A 850 16.42 18.70 28.34
CA LYS A 850 16.31 19.85 29.24
C LYS A 850 17.07 19.68 30.56
#